data_AF-A0A9N8WI09-F1
#
_entry.id   AF-A0A9N8WI09-F1
#
_cell.length_a   1.000
_cell.length_b   1.000
_cell.length_c   1.000
_cell.angle_alpha   90.00
_cell.angle_beta   90.00
_cell.angle_gamma   90.00
#
_symmetry.space_group_name_H-M   'P 1'
#
loop_
_entity.id
_entity.type
_entity.pdbx_description
1 polymer ?
#
loop_
_entity_poly.entity_id
_entity_poly.type
_entity_poly.pdbx_seq_one_letter_code
_entity_poly.pdbx_strand_id
1 'polypeptide(L)'
;MNAVHHIDELVKEYLLFRGFSNTFRAFEQESRNDRDKGFQADKIVEELYSFIINSDINGLIDYWRYLDVRYFSRLDGRFLGAVNKFELCLLRYYLVYAAQQKRKEKILEFFDTAGPELSSNPEWTKWFGLPFSKNPATDPNFETFFTKQWLETFTVSLRNFLNTIFQNMPLPALLCFNIDRLQIRAMQTEIETLQSVIENLKTEIDTGGDMEVTTSTKKKTRSDASTASKSRRRAVSMQEGKERESSLVERLSRGNNSTHSITSKSLHDGDASRSLFDLDRSGTPISDHASVDEAVLEGPYEEIADAGETTQKFVAINWNSSGGGAFAVIPHRNAGKIVDGIPLYRGHTAAVLDTDFANFNDNVIASCAEDSKVMIWNIPDELGEPESPDVTPAATLSGHTKKVGHVLFHPVADNILASSSSDLSIYLWDLTSTSHALTLRGFTDLIHSLSYSYNGNLLATTSRDKKLRIFDVRSTEVVQQADSHQGIKGSRVVWLGDADRLVTTGFSKMSDRQVYVWDTRALNKPMKTVHLDTSSGVVMPFYDNDTKMLYLAGKVVFWMRFGDGTIRYYEFENDALYFLSTYQSPEPQRGLAFMPKRALNINECEIARAYKVMSHMIEPISFVVPRKSDAFQSDIFPETPSDEPSLTAEEFFSGKSANPKLVNLENGFTPKPKKEFVSSAPPEEKKEEPPVLKTEELQEAYNNLLQKNTDLQKLLDERDAKIASLTAELERLKSD
;
A
#
# COMPACT_ATOMS: atom_id res chain seq x y z
N MET A 1 20.02 33.74 -7.89
CA MET A 1 20.73 33.54 -6.60
C MET A 1 20.35 32.17 -6.09
N ASN A 2 21.28 31.37 -5.56
CA ASN A 2 20.95 30.04 -5.01
C ASN A 2 19.86 30.18 -3.93
N ALA A 3 18.81 29.37 -4.03
CA ALA A 3 17.66 29.34 -3.12
C ALA A 3 18.07 29.32 -1.64
N VAL A 4 19.14 28.59 -1.34
CA VAL A 4 19.74 28.43 -0.01
C VAL A 4 20.15 29.76 0.62
N HIS A 5 20.78 30.66 -0.14
CA HIS A 5 21.21 31.96 0.41
C HIS A 5 20.06 32.88 0.77
N HIS A 6 18.92 32.75 0.11
CA HIS A 6 17.75 33.56 0.41
C HIS A 6 16.99 33.02 1.63
N ILE A 7 17.03 31.71 1.86
CA ILE A 7 16.47 31.06 3.07
C ILE A 7 17.25 31.50 4.31
N ASP A 8 18.58 31.48 4.24
CA ASP A 8 19.42 31.89 5.37
C ASP A 8 19.17 33.35 5.77
N GLU A 9 18.95 34.24 4.79
CA GLU A 9 18.59 35.63 5.05
C GLU A 9 17.19 35.76 5.66
N LEU A 10 16.19 34.99 5.19
CA LEU A 10 14.85 34.97 5.79
C LEU A 10 14.85 34.43 7.23
N VAL A 11 15.66 33.40 7.50
CA VAL A 11 15.82 32.84 8.85
C VAL A 11 16.52 33.86 9.76
N LYS A 12 17.54 34.57 9.27
CA LYS A 12 18.17 35.69 9.98
C LYS A 12 17.16 36.78 10.33
N GLU A 13 16.36 37.23 9.35
CA GLU A 13 15.32 38.25 9.55
C GLU A 13 14.27 37.78 10.56
N TYR A 14 13.83 36.52 10.48
CA TYR A 14 12.86 35.94 11.41
C TYR A 14 13.40 35.85 12.85
N LEU A 15 14.64 35.37 13.02
CA LEU A 15 15.28 35.27 14.34
C LEU A 15 15.50 36.65 14.96
N LEU A 16 15.84 37.65 14.14
CA LEU A 16 15.98 39.04 14.57
C LEU A 16 14.62 39.64 14.97
N PHE A 17 13.58 39.41 14.16
CA PHE A 17 12.22 39.87 14.42
C PHE A 17 11.62 39.27 15.70
N ARG A 18 11.89 37.99 15.98
CA ARG A 18 11.42 37.31 17.20
C ARG A 18 12.27 37.59 18.45
N GLY A 19 13.37 38.33 18.32
CA GLY A 19 14.22 38.70 19.46
C GLY A 19 15.15 37.59 19.97
N PHE A 20 15.40 36.54 19.16
CA PHE A 20 16.30 35.44 19.53
C PHE A 20 17.77 35.77 19.25
N SER A 21 18.28 36.80 19.91
CA SER A 21 19.60 37.39 19.67
C SER A 21 20.78 36.43 19.85
N ASN A 22 20.68 35.49 20.78
CA ASN A 22 21.74 34.50 21.03
C ASN A 22 21.77 33.43 19.94
N THR A 23 20.61 32.93 19.53
CA THR A 23 20.46 31.96 18.44
C THR A 23 20.84 32.57 17.10
N PHE A 24 20.51 33.85 16.88
CA PHE A 24 20.95 34.61 15.72
C PHE A 24 22.49 34.69 15.63
N ARG A 25 23.18 35.00 16.75
CA ARG A 25 24.65 35.07 16.78
C ARG A 25 25.30 33.70 16.55
N ALA A 26 24.73 32.64 17.12
CA ALA A 26 25.19 31.27 16.87
C ALA A 26 25.00 30.87 15.40
N PHE A 27 23.82 31.16 14.84
CA PHE A 27 23.51 30.91 13.43
C PHE A 27 24.40 31.72 12.47
N GLU A 28 24.68 33.00 12.77
CA GLU A 28 25.64 33.79 12.01
C GLU A 28 27.07 33.22 12.09
N GLN A 29 27.48 32.73 13.25
CA GLN A 29 28.81 32.17 13.45
C GLN A 29 28.97 30.82 12.74
N GLU A 30 27.95 29.97 12.77
CA GLU A 30 27.89 28.72 12.00
C GLU A 30 27.86 29.02 10.50
N SER A 31 27.01 29.95 10.05
CA SER A 31 26.92 30.38 8.64
C SER A 31 28.24 31.01 8.13
N ARG A 32 29.01 31.68 8.99
CA ARG A 32 30.34 32.22 8.64
C ARG A 32 31.45 31.18 8.65
N ASN A 33 31.34 30.15 9.49
CA ASN A 33 32.27 29.02 9.53
C ASN A 33 32.01 28.04 8.37
N ASP A 34 30.78 27.98 7.87
CA ASP A 34 30.39 27.21 6.69
C ASP A 34 30.78 27.97 5.41
N ARG A 35 32.09 28.04 5.16
CA ARG A 35 32.67 28.80 4.03
C ARG A 35 32.28 28.26 2.64
N ASP A 36 31.73 27.04 2.55
CA ASP A 36 31.47 26.36 1.29
C ASP A 36 29.97 26.09 1.07
N LYS A 37 29.40 26.95 0.25
CA LYS A 37 27.97 27.10 -0.04
C LYS A 37 27.31 25.82 -0.59
N GLY A 38 26.51 25.12 0.24
CA GLY A 38 25.40 24.25 -0.18
C GLY A 38 25.59 22.74 -0.03
N PHE A 39 24.49 21.98 -0.23
CA PHE A 39 24.48 20.51 -0.31
C PHE A 39 25.50 20.03 -1.36
N GLN A 40 26.55 19.34 -0.92
CA GLN A 40 27.56 18.78 -1.82
C GLN A 40 27.26 17.29 -2.05
N ALA A 41 26.99 16.92 -3.30
CA ALA A 41 26.89 15.52 -3.70
C ALA A 41 28.16 14.74 -3.33
N ASP A 42 29.32 15.41 -3.32
CA ASP A 42 30.61 14.82 -2.93
C ASP A 42 30.62 14.32 -1.49
N LYS A 43 30.15 15.12 -0.53
CA LYS A 43 30.07 14.71 0.89
C LYS A 43 29.10 13.56 1.11
N ILE A 44 27.98 13.55 0.37
CA ILE A 44 26.99 12.46 0.44
C ILE A 44 27.59 11.15 -0.08
N VAL A 45 28.31 11.21 -1.21
CA VAL A 45 29.00 10.03 -1.76
C VAL A 45 30.11 9.56 -0.83
N GLU A 46 30.86 10.48 -0.22
CA GLU A 46 31.87 10.16 0.79
C GLU A 46 31.27 9.46 2.01
N GLU A 47 30.13 9.93 2.52
CA GLU A 47 29.42 9.27 3.63
C GLU A 47 28.85 7.90 3.23
N LEU A 48 28.24 7.77 2.06
CA LEU A 48 27.81 6.46 1.54
C LEU A 48 28.99 5.47 1.47
N TYR A 49 30.17 5.94 1.08
CA TYR A 49 31.36 5.10 1.02
C TYR A 49 31.98 4.86 2.40
N SER A 50 31.81 5.76 3.36
CA SER A 50 32.26 5.59 4.74
C SER A 50 31.57 4.38 5.38
N PHE A 51 30.26 4.22 5.21
CA PHE A 51 29.50 3.06 5.68
C PHE A 51 29.98 1.75 5.04
N ILE A 52 30.29 1.76 3.74
CA ILE A 52 30.83 0.59 3.02
C ILE A 52 32.21 0.21 3.55
N ILE A 53 33.10 1.19 3.74
CA ILE A 53 34.45 0.98 4.26
C ILE A 53 34.41 0.37 5.66
N ASN A 54 33.54 0.91 6.51
CA ASN A 54 33.30 0.47 7.89
C ASN A 54 32.52 -0.85 7.98
N SER A 55 32.00 -1.37 6.85
CA SER A 55 31.16 -2.58 6.78
C SER A 55 29.86 -2.49 7.57
N ASP A 56 29.31 -1.29 7.70
CA ASP A 56 28.00 -1.04 8.31
C ASP A 56 26.91 -1.02 7.23
N ILE A 57 26.20 -2.14 7.10
CA ILE A 57 25.12 -2.28 6.11
C ILE A 57 23.84 -1.57 6.54
N ASN A 58 23.54 -1.56 7.84
CA ASN A 58 22.32 -0.95 8.35
C ASN A 58 22.41 0.57 8.24
N GLY A 59 23.55 1.17 8.61
CA GLY A 59 23.80 2.59 8.42
C GLY A 59 23.77 3.01 6.94
N LEU A 60 24.27 2.17 6.03
CA LEU A 60 24.18 2.43 4.59
C LEU A 60 22.73 2.44 4.08
N ILE A 61 21.94 1.43 4.47
CA ILE A 61 20.53 1.32 4.07
C ILE A 61 19.72 2.47 4.66
N ASP A 62 19.90 2.77 5.95
CA ASP A 62 19.18 3.85 6.63
C ASP A 62 19.53 5.22 6.06
N TYR A 63 20.80 5.47 5.73
CA TYR A 63 21.22 6.73 5.12
C TYR A 63 20.70 6.88 3.68
N TRP A 64 20.71 5.80 2.89
CA TRP A 64 20.08 5.81 1.57
C TRP A 64 18.57 6.02 1.66
N ARG A 65 17.89 5.35 2.61
CA ARG A 65 16.47 5.53 2.89
C ARG A 65 16.14 6.97 3.30
N TYR A 66 17.00 7.60 4.11
CA TYR A 66 16.86 9.00 4.47
C TYR A 66 16.91 9.92 3.23
N LEU A 67 17.83 9.66 2.30
CA LEU A 67 17.89 10.41 1.03
C LEU A 67 16.66 10.14 0.15
N ASP A 68 16.19 8.89 0.11
CA ASP A 68 15.01 8.50 -0.66
C ASP A 68 13.74 9.18 -0.15
N VAL A 69 13.47 9.10 1.15
CA VAL A 69 12.28 9.71 1.77
C VAL A 69 12.29 11.23 1.59
N ARG A 70 13.44 11.88 1.79
CA ARG A 70 13.52 13.33 1.82
C ARG A 70 13.61 13.97 0.44
N TYR A 71 14.23 13.28 -0.52
CA TYR A 71 14.57 13.85 -1.82
C TYR A 71 14.07 13.03 -3.00
N PHE A 72 14.34 11.72 -3.05
CA PHE A 72 14.05 10.95 -4.26
C PHE A 72 12.56 10.60 -4.43
N SER A 73 11.80 10.46 -3.33
CA SER A 73 10.35 10.26 -3.32
C SER A 73 9.56 11.40 -3.97
N ARG A 74 10.16 12.59 -4.05
CA ARG A 74 9.56 13.81 -4.63
C ARG A 74 9.95 14.02 -6.09
N LEU A 75 10.75 13.12 -6.66
CA LEU A 75 11.11 13.17 -8.06
C LEU A 75 9.98 12.58 -8.92
N ASP A 76 9.87 13.10 -10.13
CA ASP A 76 9.01 12.53 -11.18
C ASP A 76 9.35 11.03 -11.37
N GLY A 77 8.33 10.18 -11.52
CA GLY A 77 8.45 8.73 -11.58
C GLY A 77 9.45 8.20 -12.63
N ARG A 78 9.75 9.01 -13.66
CA ARG A 78 10.80 8.71 -14.66
C ARG A 78 12.21 8.58 -14.06
N PHE A 79 12.49 9.19 -12.91
CA PHE A 79 13.79 9.12 -12.24
C PHE A 79 13.90 7.97 -11.22
N LEU A 80 12.77 7.41 -10.76
CA LEU A 80 12.75 6.31 -9.78
C LEU A 80 13.52 5.08 -10.28
N GLY A 81 13.39 4.75 -11.57
CA GLY A 81 14.17 3.66 -12.17
C GLY A 81 15.69 3.89 -12.14
N ALA A 82 16.15 5.14 -12.12
CA ALA A 82 17.57 5.47 -11.96
C ALA A 82 18.01 5.40 -10.48
N VAL A 83 17.19 5.90 -9.56
CA VAL A 83 17.41 5.79 -8.10
C VAL A 83 17.62 4.33 -7.70
N ASN A 84 16.72 3.45 -8.15
CA ASN A 84 16.79 2.02 -7.87
C ASN A 84 18.08 1.38 -8.41
N LYS A 85 18.54 1.79 -9.60
CA LYS A 85 19.82 1.31 -10.15
C LYS A 85 21.01 1.76 -9.32
N PHE A 86 21.00 3.00 -8.81
CA PHE A 86 22.06 3.48 -7.94
C PHE A 86 22.10 2.75 -6.60
N GLU A 87 20.94 2.49 -6.00
CA GLU A 87 20.81 1.68 -4.78
C GLU A 87 21.40 0.28 -4.95
N LEU A 88 20.97 -0.44 -5.99
CA LEU A 88 21.48 -1.78 -6.26
C LEU A 88 22.99 -1.77 -6.52
N CYS A 89 23.52 -0.74 -7.18
CA CYS A 89 24.95 -0.58 -7.39
C CYS A 89 25.71 -0.28 -6.09
N LEU A 90 25.13 0.45 -5.13
CA LEU A 90 25.72 0.64 -3.79
C LEU A 90 25.80 -0.68 -3.02
N LEU A 91 24.74 -1.47 -3.03
CA LEU A 91 24.73 -2.78 -2.37
C LEU A 91 25.73 -3.76 -3.03
N ARG A 92 25.82 -3.75 -4.37
CA ARG A 92 26.85 -4.51 -5.11
C ARG A 92 28.25 -4.04 -4.76
N TYR A 93 28.47 -2.73 -4.60
CA TYR A 93 29.76 -2.20 -4.18
C TYR A 93 30.12 -2.62 -2.75
N TYR A 94 29.16 -2.62 -1.81
CA TYR A 94 29.35 -3.15 -0.46
C TYR A 94 29.85 -4.60 -0.48
N LEU A 95 29.20 -5.46 -1.28
CA LEU A 95 29.58 -6.86 -1.43
C LEU A 95 30.95 -7.06 -2.06
N VAL A 96 31.26 -6.31 -3.13
CA VAL A 96 32.57 -6.35 -3.80
C VAL A 96 33.67 -5.90 -2.84
N TYR A 97 33.44 -4.82 -2.09
CA TYR A 97 34.40 -4.30 -1.12
C TYR A 97 34.62 -5.29 0.03
N ALA A 98 33.56 -5.89 0.58
CA ALA A 98 33.66 -6.93 1.60
C ALA A 98 34.42 -8.17 1.09
N ALA A 99 34.20 -8.56 -0.17
CA ALA A 99 34.91 -9.66 -0.83
C ALA A 99 36.40 -9.36 -1.05
N GLN A 100 36.76 -8.14 -1.48
CA GLN A 100 38.14 -7.69 -1.63
C GLN A 100 38.89 -7.70 -0.29
N GLN A 101 38.22 -7.33 0.81
CA GLN A 101 38.76 -7.35 2.16
C GLN A 101 38.72 -8.75 2.82
N LYS A 102 38.28 -9.79 2.09
CA LYS A 102 38.14 -11.17 2.57
C LYS A 102 37.23 -11.33 3.81
N ARG A 103 36.30 -10.41 4.02
CA ARG A 103 35.34 -10.42 5.15
C ARG A 103 34.07 -11.20 4.79
N LYS A 104 34.19 -12.53 4.75
CA LYS A 104 33.06 -13.42 4.37
C LYS A 104 31.88 -13.37 5.33
N GLU A 105 32.12 -13.17 6.62
CA GLU A 105 31.07 -13.10 7.65
C GLU A 105 30.11 -11.94 7.38
N LYS A 106 30.62 -10.76 6.98
CA LYS A 106 29.80 -9.60 6.62
C LYS A 106 28.99 -9.79 5.34
N ILE A 107 29.50 -10.60 4.40
CA ILE A 107 28.74 -10.97 3.20
C ILE A 107 27.57 -11.89 3.58
N LEU A 108 27.78 -12.83 4.50
CA LEU A 108 26.71 -13.69 5.00
C LEU A 108 25.68 -12.88 5.79
N GLU A 109 26.11 -11.98 6.68
CA GLU A 109 25.23 -11.07 7.41
C GLU A 109 24.39 -10.19 6.48
N PHE A 110 24.98 -9.72 5.37
CA PHE A 110 24.25 -9.02 4.32
C PHE A 110 23.15 -9.89 3.70
N PHE A 111 23.43 -11.16 3.38
CA PHE A 111 22.42 -12.05 2.79
C PHE A 111 21.42 -12.58 3.82
N ASP A 112 21.75 -12.63 5.10
CA ASP A 112 20.77 -12.94 6.15
C ASP A 112 19.78 -11.78 6.33
N THR A 113 20.26 -10.54 6.21
CA THR A 113 19.44 -9.33 6.39
C THR A 113 18.66 -8.96 5.11
N ALA A 114 19.34 -8.87 3.96
CA ALA A 114 18.77 -8.41 2.69
C ALA A 114 18.52 -9.54 1.67
N GLY A 115 18.98 -10.77 1.94
CA GLY A 115 18.90 -11.89 0.98
C GLY A 115 17.49 -12.45 0.74
N PRO A 116 16.58 -12.55 1.73
CA PRO A 116 15.19 -12.96 1.46
C PRO A 116 14.52 -12.09 0.40
N GLU A 117 14.84 -10.79 0.40
CA GLU A 117 14.28 -9.78 -0.50
C GLU A 117 14.97 -9.79 -1.88
N LEU A 118 16.31 -9.75 -1.90
CA LEU A 118 17.10 -9.78 -3.14
C LEU A 118 16.95 -11.09 -3.91
N SER A 119 16.50 -12.18 -3.27
CA SER A 119 16.22 -13.47 -3.92
C SER A 119 15.13 -13.38 -4.98
N SER A 120 14.27 -12.35 -4.90
CA SER A 120 13.18 -12.10 -5.84
C SER A 120 13.63 -11.43 -7.15
N ASN A 121 14.84 -10.84 -7.19
CA ASN A 121 15.35 -10.15 -8.37
C ASN A 121 16.23 -11.11 -9.22
N PRO A 122 15.87 -11.36 -10.50
CA PRO A 122 16.63 -12.24 -11.38
C PRO A 122 18.09 -11.82 -11.57
N GLU A 123 18.40 -10.53 -11.46
CA GLU A 123 19.78 -10.03 -11.56
C GLU A 123 20.65 -10.42 -10.35
N TRP A 124 20.03 -10.75 -9.22
CA TRP A 124 20.70 -11.07 -7.96
C TRP A 124 20.86 -12.57 -7.72
N THR A 125 20.15 -13.43 -8.46
CA THR A 125 20.23 -14.90 -8.33
C THR A 125 21.68 -15.40 -8.36
N LYS A 126 22.52 -14.81 -9.21
CA LYS A 126 23.94 -15.18 -9.33
C LYS A 126 24.76 -14.70 -8.13
N TRP A 127 24.42 -13.54 -7.53
CA TRP A 127 25.13 -12.93 -6.41
C TRP A 127 25.07 -13.73 -5.11
N PHE A 128 24.04 -14.57 -4.91
CA PHE A 128 24.00 -15.52 -3.80
C PHE A 128 25.13 -16.58 -3.85
N GLY A 129 25.76 -16.76 -5.01
CA GLY A 129 26.95 -17.60 -5.18
C GLY A 129 28.26 -16.93 -4.73
N LEU A 130 28.26 -15.61 -4.49
CA LEU A 130 29.46 -14.84 -4.14
C LEU A 130 30.19 -15.34 -2.87
N PRO A 131 29.52 -15.68 -1.75
CA PRO A 131 30.18 -16.18 -0.54
C PRO A 131 30.97 -17.50 -0.78
N PHE A 132 30.49 -18.30 -1.73
CA PHE A 132 30.98 -19.63 -2.06
C PHE A 132 32.02 -19.63 -3.20
N SER A 133 32.18 -18.50 -3.90
CA SER A 133 33.19 -18.36 -4.95
C SER A 133 34.60 -18.30 -4.36
N LYS A 134 35.52 -19.10 -4.92
CA LYS A 134 36.93 -19.12 -4.50
C LYS A 134 37.66 -17.86 -4.95
N ASN A 135 37.37 -17.38 -6.17
CA ASN A 135 37.94 -16.18 -6.76
C ASN A 135 36.85 -15.34 -7.47
N PRO A 136 36.13 -14.48 -6.73
CA PRO A 136 35.09 -13.63 -7.31
C PRO A 136 35.56 -12.71 -8.44
N ALA A 137 36.81 -12.24 -8.39
CA ALA A 137 37.35 -11.31 -9.37
C ALA A 137 37.59 -11.90 -10.78
N THR A 138 37.63 -13.23 -10.90
CA THR A 138 37.82 -13.95 -12.18
C THR A 138 36.56 -14.64 -12.69
N ASP A 139 35.44 -14.51 -11.96
CA ASP A 139 34.16 -15.10 -12.34
C ASP A 139 33.48 -14.20 -13.38
N PRO A 140 33.08 -14.71 -14.57
CA PRO A 140 32.41 -13.91 -15.59
C PRO A 140 31.15 -13.18 -15.11
N ASN A 141 30.52 -13.65 -14.02
CA ASN A 141 29.33 -13.01 -13.47
C ASN A 141 29.64 -11.79 -12.60
N PHE A 142 30.87 -11.67 -12.08
CA PHE A 142 31.24 -10.62 -11.13
C PHE A 142 32.44 -9.77 -11.59
N GLU A 143 33.27 -10.26 -12.50
CA GLU A 143 34.52 -9.65 -12.96
C GLU A 143 34.38 -8.15 -13.26
N THR A 144 33.33 -7.76 -13.98
CA THR A 144 33.06 -6.35 -14.34
C THR A 144 33.01 -5.43 -13.12
N PHE A 145 32.43 -5.89 -12.01
CA PHE A 145 32.24 -5.11 -10.78
C PHE A 145 33.53 -5.00 -9.94
N PHE A 146 34.50 -5.89 -10.15
CA PHE A 146 35.81 -5.82 -9.51
C PHE A 146 36.79 -4.87 -10.24
N THR A 147 36.40 -4.31 -11.38
CA THR A 147 37.23 -3.36 -12.12
C THR A 147 37.19 -1.95 -11.52
N LYS A 148 38.35 -1.28 -11.48
CA LYS A 148 38.44 0.13 -11.08
C LYS A 148 37.58 1.05 -11.97
N GLN A 149 37.48 0.70 -13.25
CA GLN A 149 36.71 1.43 -14.25
C GLN A 149 35.21 1.44 -13.94
N TRP A 150 34.64 0.30 -13.50
CA TRP A 150 33.24 0.24 -13.10
C TRP A 150 32.95 1.16 -11.91
N LEU A 151 33.79 1.09 -10.88
CA LEU A 151 33.65 1.93 -9.69
C LEU A 151 33.74 3.42 -10.04
N GLU A 152 34.75 3.84 -10.79
CA GLU A 152 34.92 5.24 -11.21
C GLU A 152 33.71 5.74 -12.03
N THR A 153 33.21 4.92 -12.95
CA THR A 153 32.02 5.26 -13.77
C THR A 153 30.78 5.39 -12.90
N PHE A 154 30.59 4.47 -11.94
CA PHE A 154 29.49 4.50 -11.00
C PHE A 154 29.55 5.74 -10.09
N THR A 155 30.71 6.03 -9.48
CA THR A 155 30.91 7.20 -8.61
C THR A 155 30.60 8.50 -9.34
N VAL A 156 31.10 8.67 -10.58
CA VAL A 156 30.84 9.86 -11.40
C VAL A 156 29.35 9.97 -11.74
N SER A 157 28.71 8.86 -12.07
CA SER A 157 27.27 8.83 -12.41
C SER A 157 26.40 9.19 -11.21
N LEU A 158 26.68 8.61 -10.04
CA LEU A 158 25.96 8.90 -8.79
C LEU A 158 26.14 10.37 -8.40
N ARG A 159 27.36 10.88 -8.46
CA ARG A 159 27.67 12.29 -8.18
C ARG A 159 26.91 13.24 -9.12
N ASN A 160 26.92 12.96 -10.43
CA ASN A 160 26.22 13.79 -11.42
C ASN A 160 24.71 13.75 -11.23
N PHE A 161 24.16 12.58 -10.89
CA PHE A 161 22.75 12.40 -10.58
C PHE A 161 22.32 13.24 -9.38
N LEU A 162 23.03 13.11 -8.26
CA LEU A 162 22.79 13.88 -7.05
C LEU A 162 22.92 15.39 -7.30
N ASN A 163 23.97 15.83 -8.01
CA ASN A 163 24.14 17.24 -8.37
C ASN A 163 22.97 17.76 -9.22
N THR A 164 22.48 16.96 -10.18
CA THR A 164 21.37 17.36 -11.05
C THR A 164 20.06 17.47 -10.27
N ILE A 165 19.80 16.55 -9.33
CA ILE A 165 18.62 16.61 -8.46
C ILE A 165 18.69 17.83 -7.56
N PHE A 166 19.79 18.00 -6.82
CA PHE A 166 19.91 19.05 -5.82
C PHE A 166 19.99 20.46 -6.41
N GLN A 167 20.46 20.61 -7.65
CA GLN A 167 20.44 21.90 -8.37
C GLN A 167 19.05 22.27 -8.91
N ASN A 168 18.21 21.28 -9.19
CA ASN A 168 16.88 21.49 -9.77
C ASN A 168 15.74 21.30 -8.76
N MET A 169 16.05 21.21 -7.46
CA MET A 169 15.01 21.08 -6.44
C MET A 169 14.13 22.34 -6.38
N PRO A 170 12.80 22.19 -6.29
CA PRO A 170 11.89 23.32 -6.16
C PRO A 170 12.19 24.08 -4.86
N LEU A 171 12.11 25.42 -4.94
CA LEU A 171 12.32 26.28 -3.78
C LEU A 171 11.23 26.00 -2.72
N PRO A 172 11.54 26.15 -1.41
CA PRO A 172 10.53 26.00 -0.37
C PRO A 172 9.32 26.92 -0.62
N ALA A 173 8.12 26.45 -0.28
CA ALA A 173 6.85 27.14 -0.56
C ALA A 173 6.80 28.61 -0.06
N LEU A 174 7.49 28.90 1.04
CA LEU A 174 7.58 30.23 1.64
C LEU A 174 8.27 31.27 0.73
N LEU A 175 9.17 30.79 -0.13
CA LEU A 175 9.90 31.56 -1.13
C LEU A 175 9.06 31.77 -2.40
N CYS A 176 8.26 30.77 -2.78
CA CYS A 176 7.28 30.90 -3.86
C CYS A 176 6.27 32.00 -3.54
N PHE A 177 5.78 32.08 -2.30
CA PHE A 177 4.87 33.15 -1.87
C PHE A 177 5.43 34.57 -2.09
N ASN A 178 6.72 34.79 -1.82
CA ASN A 178 7.35 36.10 -2.03
C ASN A 178 7.55 36.42 -3.52
N ILE A 179 7.85 35.42 -4.35
CA ILE A 179 7.96 35.58 -5.80
C ILE A 179 6.59 35.85 -6.41
N ASP A 180 5.58 35.09 -6.02
CA ASP A 180 4.19 35.27 -6.48
C ASP A 180 3.67 36.63 -6.05
N ARG A 181 3.97 37.09 -4.82
CA ARG A 181 3.63 38.44 -4.36
C ARG A 181 4.32 39.54 -5.16
N LEU A 182 5.56 39.34 -5.59
CA LEU A 182 6.29 40.28 -6.46
C LEU A 182 5.71 40.28 -7.88
N GLN A 183 5.35 39.12 -8.42
CA GLN A 183 4.69 39.01 -9.73
C GLN A 183 3.30 39.63 -9.73
N ILE A 184 2.50 39.42 -8.68
CA ILE A 184 1.20 40.07 -8.49
C ILE A 184 1.35 41.58 -8.47
N ARG A 185 2.35 42.12 -7.75
CA ARG A 185 2.61 43.58 -7.73
C ARG A 185 3.02 44.11 -9.11
N ALA A 186 3.86 43.39 -9.85
CA ALA A 186 4.26 43.80 -11.20
C ALA A 186 3.05 43.84 -12.15
N MET A 187 2.19 42.82 -12.10
CA MET A 187 0.94 42.80 -12.87
C MET A 187 -0.02 43.91 -12.46
N GLN A 188 -0.12 44.24 -11.17
CA GLN A 188 -0.94 45.36 -10.69
C GLN A 188 -0.45 46.70 -11.25
N THR A 189 0.87 46.94 -11.25
CA THR A 189 1.45 48.17 -11.84
C THR A 189 1.23 48.22 -13.36
N GLU A 190 1.30 47.09 -14.06
CA GLU A 190 1.02 47.01 -15.49
C GLU A 190 -0.48 47.28 -15.79
N ILE A 191 -1.39 46.76 -14.96
CA ILE A 191 -2.82 47.06 -15.05
C ILE A 191 -3.10 48.55 -14.82
N GLU A 192 -2.48 49.17 -13.81
CA GLU A 192 -2.65 50.61 -13.54
C GLU A 192 -2.14 51.48 -14.70
N THR A 193 -0.99 51.12 -15.30
CA THR A 193 -0.48 51.84 -16.47
C THR A 193 -1.40 51.67 -17.68
N LEU A 194 -1.91 50.47 -17.96
CA LEU A 194 -2.89 50.23 -19.03
C LEU A 194 -4.21 50.97 -18.79
N GLN A 195 -4.70 51.02 -17.55
CA GLN A 195 -5.91 51.77 -17.20
C GLN A 195 -5.73 53.27 -17.45
N SER A 196 -4.58 53.85 -17.10
CA SER A 196 -4.28 55.26 -17.39
C SER A 196 -4.22 55.55 -18.90
N VAL A 197 -3.69 54.61 -19.70
CA VAL A 197 -3.65 54.73 -21.16
C VAL A 197 -5.05 54.65 -21.75
N ILE A 198 -5.90 53.75 -21.24
CA ILE A 198 -7.30 53.61 -21.65
C ILE A 198 -8.09 54.87 -21.31
N GLU A 199 -7.87 55.47 -20.15
CA GLU A 199 -8.55 56.70 -19.72
C GLU A 199 -8.12 57.91 -20.57
N ASN A 200 -6.83 58.01 -20.90
CA ASN A 200 -6.32 59.00 -21.86
C ASN A 200 -6.92 58.81 -23.26
N LEU A 201 -6.98 57.58 -23.77
CA LEU A 201 -7.61 57.28 -25.06
C LEU A 201 -9.12 57.57 -25.05
N LYS A 202 -9.80 57.31 -23.93
CA LYS A 202 -11.23 57.56 -23.77
C LYS A 202 -11.54 59.06 -23.74
N THR A 203 -10.71 59.86 -23.08
CA THR A 203 -10.80 61.32 -23.10
C THR A 203 -10.46 61.91 -24.49
N GLU A 204 -9.53 61.31 -25.23
CA GLU A 204 -9.27 61.68 -26.64
C GLU A 204 -10.44 61.33 -27.57
N ILE A 205 -11.13 60.21 -27.32
CA ILE A 205 -12.34 59.82 -28.08
C ILE A 205 -13.53 60.75 -27.75
N ASP A 206 -13.73 61.10 -26.48
CA ASP A 206 -14.82 62.00 -26.05
C ASP A 206 -14.63 63.46 -26.51
N THR A 207 -13.41 63.88 -26.86
CA THR A 207 -13.11 65.23 -27.37
C THR A 207 -13.24 65.36 -28.89
N GLY A 208 -13.60 64.29 -29.60
CA GLY A 208 -13.97 64.33 -31.01
C GLY A 208 -12.85 64.81 -31.93
N GLY A 209 -11.80 64.00 -32.09
CA GLY A 209 -10.73 64.23 -33.06
C GLY A 209 -10.58 63.09 -34.06
N ASP A 210 -10.83 63.36 -35.34
CA ASP A 210 -10.57 62.47 -36.46
C ASP A 210 -9.09 62.06 -36.56
N MET A 211 -8.86 60.79 -36.93
CA MET A 211 -7.53 60.23 -37.19
C MET A 211 -6.84 60.88 -38.41
N GLU A 212 -5.61 61.37 -38.21
CA GLU A 212 -4.55 61.27 -39.22
C GLU A 212 -3.36 60.50 -38.64
N VAL A 213 -3.17 59.29 -39.14
CA VAL A 213 -1.96 58.49 -38.88
C VAL A 213 -0.83 59.06 -39.74
N THR A 214 0.19 59.68 -39.14
CA THR A 214 1.54 59.69 -39.73
C THR A 214 2.65 59.57 -38.69
N THR A 215 3.55 58.64 -38.96
CA THR A 215 4.79 58.30 -38.26
C THR A 215 5.79 59.47 -38.20
N SER A 216 6.44 59.72 -37.05
CA SER A 216 7.90 59.94 -37.02
C SER A 216 8.52 59.99 -35.61
N THR A 217 9.62 59.28 -35.49
CA THR A 217 10.65 59.31 -34.44
C THR A 217 11.26 60.70 -34.18
N LYS A 218 11.67 60.98 -32.93
CA LYS A 218 13.05 61.45 -32.63
C LYS A 218 13.47 61.42 -31.15
N LYS A 219 14.59 60.70 -30.95
CA LYS A 219 15.60 60.80 -29.88
C LYS A 219 15.98 62.23 -29.49
N LYS A 220 16.37 62.42 -28.22
CA LYS A 220 17.70 62.93 -27.79
C LYS A 220 17.88 62.75 -26.27
N THR A 221 18.65 61.75 -25.84
CA THR A 221 20.09 61.82 -25.44
C THR A 221 20.37 62.57 -24.14
N ARG A 222 20.92 61.86 -23.15
CA ARG A 222 22.06 62.35 -22.37
C ARG A 222 23.07 61.22 -22.17
N SER A 223 24.24 61.45 -22.75
CA SER A 223 25.50 60.73 -22.56
C SER A 223 26.19 61.22 -21.29
N ASP A 224 26.83 60.29 -20.59
CA ASP A 224 28.25 60.28 -20.17
C ASP A 224 28.39 59.06 -19.24
N ALA A 225 28.93 57.94 -19.69
CA ALA A 225 30.36 57.62 -19.78
C ALA A 225 31.08 57.84 -18.43
N SER A 226 31.84 56.90 -17.86
CA SER A 226 32.21 55.53 -18.20
C SER A 226 33.26 55.12 -17.15
N THR A 227 33.13 53.95 -16.51
CA THR A 227 34.33 53.19 -16.15
C THR A 227 34.06 51.68 -16.14
N ALA A 228 34.74 51.01 -17.09
CA ALA A 228 35.26 49.64 -17.08
C ALA A 228 34.29 48.48 -16.70
N SER A 229 33.72 47.72 -17.66
CA SER A 229 34.35 46.60 -18.41
C SER A 229 34.50 45.31 -17.59
N LYS A 230 34.32 44.07 -18.07
CA LYS A 230 34.16 43.53 -19.42
C LYS A 230 33.84 42.03 -19.31
N SER A 231 33.00 41.54 -20.22
CA SER A 231 32.92 40.14 -20.73
C SER A 231 32.16 39.15 -19.84
N ARG A 232 31.24 38.29 -20.32
CA ARG A 232 31.10 37.67 -21.65
C ARG A 232 29.78 36.88 -21.64
N ARG A 233 28.97 36.97 -22.70
CA ARG A 233 28.26 35.78 -23.24
C ARG A 233 27.98 36.02 -24.73
N ARG A 234 28.59 35.15 -25.54
CA ARG A 234 28.37 34.98 -26.97
C ARG A 234 27.01 34.32 -27.16
N ALA A 235 26.23 34.84 -28.10
CA ALA A 235 25.15 34.16 -28.79
C ALA A 235 25.50 34.17 -30.28
N VAL A 236 25.57 32.98 -30.88
CA VAL A 236 25.55 32.57 -32.31
C VAL A 236 25.34 31.05 -32.21
N SER A 237 24.48 30.31 -32.91
CA SER A 237 23.47 30.40 -33.97
C SER A 237 22.59 29.13 -33.78
N MET A 238 21.40 28.87 -34.32
CA MET A 238 20.86 29.00 -35.67
C MET A 238 19.32 28.93 -35.56
N GLN A 239 18.67 29.62 -36.48
CA GLN A 239 17.25 29.58 -36.77
C GLN A 239 17.15 29.26 -38.26
N GLU A 240 16.48 28.16 -38.63
CA GLU A 240 16.03 27.92 -40.01
C GLU A 240 14.84 26.94 -40.00
N GLY A 241 13.75 27.32 -40.68
CA GLY A 241 12.77 26.38 -41.23
C GLY A 241 11.50 26.08 -40.43
N LYS A 242 10.58 27.05 -40.30
CA LYS A 242 9.13 26.79 -40.15
C LYS A 242 8.40 27.25 -41.42
N GLU A 243 8.45 26.43 -42.45
CA GLU A 243 7.52 26.43 -43.58
C GLU A 243 7.40 24.98 -44.08
N ARG A 244 6.17 24.43 -44.01
CA ARG A 244 5.64 23.16 -44.58
C ARG A 244 4.95 22.32 -43.51
N GLU A 245 3.66 22.57 -43.32
CA GLU A 245 2.62 21.53 -43.14
C GLU A 245 1.23 22.18 -43.13
N SER A 246 0.86 22.72 -44.29
CA SER A 246 -0.51 23.10 -44.62
C SER A 246 -0.75 22.82 -46.11
N SER A 247 -0.59 21.57 -46.52
CA SER A 247 -1.04 21.09 -47.83
C SER A 247 -1.04 19.56 -47.88
N LEU A 248 -2.02 18.92 -47.23
CA LEU A 248 -2.31 17.49 -47.44
C LEU A 248 -3.76 17.10 -47.05
N VAL A 249 -4.70 18.02 -47.27
CA VAL A 249 -6.15 17.72 -47.23
C VAL A 249 -6.81 18.35 -48.45
N GLU A 250 -6.45 17.86 -49.63
CA GLU A 250 -7.27 17.94 -50.84
C GLU A 250 -6.58 17.15 -51.95
N ARG A 251 -6.97 15.88 -52.09
CA ARG A 251 -6.95 15.06 -53.32
C ARG A 251 -7.05 13.60 -52.92
N LEU A 252 -8.26 13.06 -53.01
CA LEU A 252 -8.60 11.76 -53.60
C LEU A 252 -10.07 11.46 -53.31
N SER A 253 -10.96 12.25 -53.92
CA SER A 253 -12.30 11.79 -54.27
C SER A 253 -12.34 11.66 -55.79
N ARG A 254 -12.43 10.41 -56.27
CA ARG A 254 -13.02 9.96 -57.55
C ARG A 254 -12.58 8.53 -57.85
N GLY A 255 -13.56 7.63 -58.02
CA GLY A 255 -13.40 6.50 -58.92
C GLY A 255 -13.96 5.15 -58.46
N ASN A 256 -15.21 4.89 -58.85
CA ASN A 256 -15.78 3.61 -59.32
C ASN A 256 -16.16 2.47 -58.34
N ASN A 257 -17.48 2.36 -58.16
CA ASN A 257 -18.36 1.25 -58.57
C ASN A 257 -17.71 -0.11 -58.90
N SER A 258 -18.14 -1.16 -58.18
CA SER A 258 -18.77 -2.32 -58.81
C SER A 258 -19.71 -3.06 -57.85
N THR A 259 -20.85 -3.43 -58.39
CA THR A 259 -21.97 -4.18 -57.82
C THR A 259 -21.63 -5.66 -57.64
N HIS A 260 -22.09 -6.31 -56.57
CA HIS A 260 -22.75 -7.62 -56.67
C HIS A 260 -23.68 -7.87 -55.47
N SER A 261 -24.96 -8.03 -55.81
CA SER A 261 -26.07 -8.49 -54.99
C SER A 261 -26.04 -10.01 -54.82
N ILE A 262 -26.26 -10.54 -53.60
CA ILE A 262 -26.96 -11.81 -53.39
C ILE A 262 -27.87 -11.70 -52.18
N THR A 263 -29.09 -12.18 -52.39
CA THR A 263 -30.33 -12.09 -51.62
C THR A 263 -30.47 -13.10 -50.48
N SER A 264 -31.16 -12.65 -49.42
CA SER A 264 -32.09 -13.34 -48.50
C SER A 264 -32.13 -14.88 -48.44
N LYS A 265 -32.09 -15.41 -47.20
CA LYS A 265 -33.03 -16.45 -46.72
C LYS A 265 -33.11 -16.44 -45.19
N SER A 266 -34.31 -16.16 -44.68
CA SER A 266 -34.75 -16.40 -43.31
C SER A 266 -35.00 -17.89 -43.07
N LEU A 267 -34.69 -18.43 -41.88
CA LEU A 267 -35.44 -19.50 -41.21
C LEU A 267 -34.92 -19.75 -39.77
N HIS A 268 -35.84 -19.60 -38.82
CA HIS A 268 -36.05 -20.28 -37.53
C HIS A 268 -35.06 -20.23 -36.36
N ASP A 269 -35.59 -19.66 -35.27
CA ASP A 269 -35.56 -20.05 -33.84
C ASP A 269 -34.67 -21.24 -33.41
N GLY A 270 -33.87 -20.96 -32.38
CA GLY A 270 -33.20 -21.94 -31.53
C GLY A 270 -32.19 -21.25 -30.61
N ASP A 271 -32.40 -21.39 -29.30
CA ASP A 271 -31.55 -20.95 -28.19
C ASP A 271 -30.09 -20.64 -28.53
N ALA A 272 -29.67 -19.41 -28.25
CA ALA A 272 -28.25 -19.04 -28.19
C ALA A 272 -28.01 -18.17 -26.95
N SER A 273 -27.50 -18.82 -25.91
CA SER A 273 -26.79 -18.21 -24.79
C SER A 273 -25.70 -17.27 -25.33
N ARG A 274 -25.92 -15.96 -25.18
CA ARG A 274 -24.92 -14.94 -25.53
C ARG A 274 -23.98 -14.76 -24.35
N SER A 275 -22.69 -15.04 -24.56
CA SER A 275 -21.62 -14.63 -23.65
C SER A 275 -21.60 -13.10 -23.54
N LEU A 276 -21.31 -12.58 -22.36
CA LEU A 276 -21.41 -11.16 -22.01
C LEU A 276 -20.52 -10.23 -22.88
N PHE A 277 -19.55 -10.80 -23.61
CA PHE A 277 -18.62 -10.11 -24.50
C PHE A 277 -18.59 -10.75 -25.90
N ASP A 278 -19.63 -10.53 -26.70
CA ASP A 278 -19.56 -10.82 -28.15
C ASP A 278 -18.57 -9.84 -28.82
N LEU A 279 -17.52 -10.41 -29.44
CA LEU A 279 -16.49 -9.71 -30.20
C LEU A 279 -17.11 -8.80 -31.29
N ASP A 280 -16.66 -7.55 -31.37
CA ASP A 280 -16.92 -6.73 -32.56
C ASP A 280 -16.29 -7.39 -33.80
N ARG A 281 -16.90 -7.20 -34.97
CA ARG A 281 -16.54 -7.81 -36.27
C ARG A 281 -15.15 -7.42 -36.80
N SER A 282 -14.33 -6.76 -36.01
CA SER A 282 -12.99 -6.26 -36.35
C SER A 282 -11.85 -7.06 -35.70
N GLY A 283 -12.12 -7.97 -34.75
CA GLY A 283 -11.10 -8.86 -34.19
C GLY A 283 -9.97 -8.16 -33.41
N THR A 284 -10.16 -6.90 -32.99
CA THR A 284 -9.22 -6.18 -32.12
C THR A 284 -9.68 -6.24 -30.67
N PRO A 285 -8.80 -6.58 -29.69
CA PRO A 285 -9.15 -6.52 -28.28
C PRO A 285 -9.53 -5.08 -27.90
N ILE A 286 -10.65 -4.94 -27.20
CA ILE A 286 -11.16 -3.65 -26.74
C ILE A 286 -10.25 -3.14 -25.61
N SER A 287 -9.83 -1.88 -25.70
CA SER A 287 -8.91 -1.19 -24.79
C SER A 287 -9.41 -1.16 -23.34
N ASP A 288 -8.48 -1.23 -22.39
CA ASP A 288 -8.65 -1.19 -20.92
C ASP A 288 -9.90 -0.41 -20.43
N HIS A 289 -10.78 -1.10 -19.70
CA HIS A 289 -12.08 -0.59 -19.20
C HIS A 289 -12.13 -0.34 -17.69
N ALA A 290 -10.98 -0.35 -17.02
CA ALA A 290 -10.89 0.10 -15.64
C ALA A 290 -10.60 1.60 -15.64
N SER A 291 -11.48 2.39 -15.00
CA SER A 291 -11.25 3.82 -14.78
C SER A 291 -10.68 4.04 -13.39
N VAL A 292 -9.77 5.01 -13.31
CA VAL A 292 -9.27 5.52 -12.03
C VAL A 292 -10.17 6.68 -11.63
N ASP A 293 -10.82 6.55 -10.48
CA ASP A 293 -11.65 7.60 -9.91
C ASP A 293 -10.80 8.52 -9.01
N GLU A 294 -11.37 9.65 -8.59
CA GLU A 294 -10.66 10.63 -7.77
C GLU A 294 -10.14 9.99 -6.46
N ALA A 295 -8.88 10.30 -6.12
CA ALA A 295 -8.21 9.71 -4.97
C ALA A 295 -9.02 9.91 -3.69
N VAL A 296 -9.25 8.82 -2.96
CA VAL A 296 -10.06 8.88 -1.74
C VAL A 296 -9.23 9.51 -0.63
N LEU A 297 -7.93 9.22 -0.54
CA LEU A 297 -7.07 9.76 0.52
C LEU A 297 -5.66 10.06 0.02
N GLU A 298 -5.12 11.21 0.43
CA GLU A 298 -3.69 11.57 0.32
C GLU A 298 -3.12 11.84 1.71
N GLY A 299 -2.10 11.07 2.13
CA GLY A 299 -1.53 11.13 3.49
C GLY A 299 0.00 11.21 3.51
N PRO A 300 0.61 11.58 4.66
CA PRO A 300 2.05 11.54 4.82
C PRO A 300 2.57 10.10 4.67
N TYR A 301 3.72 9.98 4.01
CA TYR A 301 4.46 8.72 3.89
C TYR A 301 4.68 8.13 5.29
N GLU A 302 4.45 6.81 5.43
CA GLU A 302 4.84 5.91 6.54
C GLU A 302 3.69 5.24 7.31
N GLU A 303 2.45 5.75 7.27
CA GLU A 303 1.42 5.33 8.24
C GLU A 303 0.39 4.29 7.75
N ILE A 304 0.28 4.06 6.44
CA ILE A 304 -0.67 3.08 5.86
C ILE A 304 -0.04 1.68 5.82
N ALA A 305 -0.60 0.77 6.61
CA ALA A 305 -0.18 -0.63 6.73
C ALA A 305 -1.13 -1.55 5.94
N ASP A 306 -0.56 -2.61 5.37
CA ASP A 306 -1.21 -3.46 4.38
C ASP A 306 -2.59 -4.03 4.77
N ALA A 307 -3.40 -4.26 3.74
CA ALA A 307 -4.79 -4.73 3.77
C ALA A 307 -5.81 -3.67 4.19
N GLY A 308 -6.88 -3.59 3.40
CA GLY A 308 -8.05 -2.80 3.71
C GLY A 308 -9.28 -3.63 3.42
N GLU A 309 -10.35 -3.32 4.14
CA GLU A 309 -11.68 -3.87 3.87
C GLU A 309 -12.64 -2.70 3.67
N THR A 310 -13.74 -2.94 2.98
CA THR A 310 -14.70 -1.88 2.65
C THR A 310 -16.13 -2.32 2.85
N THR A 311 -16.94 -1.41 3.36
CA THR A 311 -18.40 -1.54 3.40
C THR A 311 -19.03 -0.48 2.50
N GLN A 312 -20.36 -0.35 2.57
CA GLN A 312 -21.07 0.71 1.87
C GLN A 312 -20.74 2.10 2.38
N LYS A 313 -20.32 2.21 3.65
CA LYS A 313 -20.12 3.49 4.33
C LYS A 313 -18.64 3.81 4.50
N PHE A 314 -17.82 2.80 4.78
CA PHE A 314 -16.47 2.99 5.27
C PHE A 314 -15.42 2.17 4.50
N VAL A 315 -14.19 2.67 4.50
CA VAL A 315 -12.97 1.92 4.20
C VAL A 315 -12.15 1.80 5.48
N ALA A 316 -11.75 0.57 5.82
CA ALA A 316 -10.83 0.29 6.92
C ALA A 316 -9.43 0.02 6.38
N ILE A 317 -8.42 0.51 7.07
CA ILE A 317 -7.02 0.44 6.65
C ILE A 317 -6.17 0.22 7.89
N ASN A 318 -5.31 -0.78 7.87
CA ASN A 318 -4.37 -0.97 8.97
C ASN A 318 -3.40 0.22 9.05
N TRP A 319 -3.07 0.65 10.27
CA TRP A 319 -2.28 1.85 10.51
C TRP A 319 -0.99 1.50 11.27
N ASN A 320 0.15 1.90 10.72
CA ASN A 320 1.45 1.75 11.38
C ASN A 320 1.58 2.81 12.48
N SER A 321 1.35 2.41 13.73
CA SER A 321 1.60 3.26 14.89
C SER A 321 2.83 2.79 15.67
N SER A 322 3.65 3.72 16.15
CA SER A 322 4.76 3.40 17.05
C SER A 322 4.19 3.05 18.44
N GLY A 323 4.40 1.81 18.89
CA GLY A 323 4.03 1.37 20.24
C GLY A 323 2.72 0.59 20.38
N GLY A 324 2.10 0.13 19.28
CA GLY A 324 0.90 -0.72 19.32
C GLY A 324 0.32 -0.99 17.94
N GLY A 325 -0.82 -1.70 17.91
CA GLY A 325 -1.60 -1.91 16.69
C GLY A 325 -2.75 -0.92 16.59
N ALA A 326 -2.86 -0.26 15.44
CA ALA A 326 -3.96 0.63 15.14
C ALA A 326 -4.50 0.35 13.73
N PHE A 327 -5.73 0.75 13.49
CA PHE A 327 -6.29 0.86 12.14
C PHE A 327 -7.18 2.11 12.07
N ALA A 328 -7.33 2.64 10.86
CA ALA A 328 -8.18 3.78 10.57
C ALA A 328 -9.46 3.29 9.89
N VAL A 329 -10.58 3.93 10.20
CA VAL A 329 -11.86 3.74 9.50
C VAL A 329 -12.30 5.07 8.94
N ILE A 330 -12.48 5.14 7.64
CA ILE A 330 -12.68 6.40 6.91
C ILE A 330 -13.97 6.30 6.09
N PRO A 331 -14.89 7.28 6.17
CA PRO A 331 -16.09 7.29 5.34
C PRO A 331 -15.75 7.55 3.88
N HIS A 332 -16.43 6.88 2.96
CA HIS A 332 -16.24 7.12 1.51
C HIS A 332 -16.52 8.57 1.09
N ARG A 333 -17.38 9.28 1.83
CA ARG A 333 -17.69 10.70 1.62
C ARG A 333 -16.55 11.66 1.96
N ASN A 334 -15.56 11.23 2.76
CA ASN A 334 -14.48 12.09 3.23
C ASN A 334 -13.25 11.97 2.31
N ALA A 335 -13.46 12.19 1.00
CA ALA A 335 -12.37 12.15 0.04
C ALA A 335 -11.44 13.38 0.16
N GLY A 336 -10.14 13.17 -0.05
CA GLY A 336 -9.13 14.23 -0.12
C GLY A 336 -7.96 14.06 0.85
N LYS A 337 -7.30 15.15 1.19
CA LYS A 337 -6.11 15.10 2.05
C LYS A 337 -6.48 14.71 3.49
N ILE A 338 -5.78 13.73 4.05
CA ILE A 338 -5.92 13.36 5.47
C ILE A 338 -5.55 14.56 6.33
N VAL A 339 -6.48 14.99 7.19
CA VAL A 339 -6.24 16.00 8.22
C VAL A 339 -5.61 15.31 9.43
N ASP A 340 -4.64 15.95 10.07
CA ASP A 340 -4.02 15.43 11.29
C ASP A 340 -5.11 15.18 12.36
N GLY A 341 -5.13 13.98 12.96
CA GLY A 341 -6.06 13.63 14.04
C GLY A 341 -7.28 12.78 13.63
N ILE A 342 -7.22 11.98 12.56
CA ILE A 342 -8.26 10.97 12.33
C ILE A 342 -8.39 10.04 13.55
N PRO A 343 -9.61 9.71 14.01
CA PRO A 343 -9.79 8.79 15.12
C PRO A 343 -9.27 7.41 14.71
N LEU A 344 -8.26 6.93 15.45
CA LEU A 344 -7.68 5.62 15.25
C LEU A 344 -8.32 4.64 16.23
N TYR A 345 -8.54 3.41 15.75
CA TYR A 345 -9.01 2.32 16.57
C TYR A 345 -7.80 1.69 17.24
N ARG A 346 -7.50 2.19 18.44
CA ARG A 346 -6.33 1.79 19.24
C ARG A 346 -6.79 0.94 20.42
N GLY A 347 -6.19 -0.23 20.54
CA GLY A 347 -6.44 -1.13 21.67
C GLY A 347 -5.59 -2.39 21.63
N HIS A 348 -5.15 -2.78 20.43
CA HIS A 348 -4.17 -3.84 20.27
C HIS A 348 -2.79 -3.42 20.79
N THR A 349 -2.15 -4.30 21.56
CA THR A 349 -0.81 -4.04 22.12
C THR A 349 0.32 -4.33 21.13
N ALA A 350 -0.01 -4.86 19.95
CA ALA A 350 0.92 -5.19 18.87
C ALA A 350 0.25 -5.02 17.51
N ALA A 351 1.00 -5.10 16.41
CA ALA A 351 0.52 -4.78 15.07
C ALA A 351 -0.75 -5.55 14.67
N VAL A 352 -1.70 -4.83 14.06
CA VAL A 352 -2.92 -5.40 13.46
C VAL A 352 -2.52 -6.12 12.17
N LEU A 353 -2.98 -7.36 12.01
CA LEU A 353 -2.63 -8.23 10.88
C LEU A 353 -3.76 -8.35 9.85
N ASP A 354 -5.01 -8.30 10.31
CA ASP A 354 -6.19 -8.42 9.48
C ASP A 354 -7.37 -7.67 10.12
N THR A 355 -8.27 -7.18 9.26
CA THR A 355 -9.53 -6.57 9.67
C THR A 355 -10.63 -7.09 8.76
N ASP A 356 -11.84 -7.26 9.29
CA ASP A 356 -13.00 -7.68 8.49
C ASP A 356 -14.27 -7.01 9.01
N PHE A 357 -15.14 -6.58 8.10
CA PHE A 357 -16.41 -5.95 8.45
C PHE A 357 -17.52 -7.00 8.59
N ALA A 358 -18.46 -6.75 9.50
CA ALA A 358 -19.62 -7.62 9.61
C ALA A 358 -20.50 -7.51 8.35
N ASN A 359 -20.73 -8.63 7.66
CA ASN A 359 -21.52 -8.71 6.43
C ASN A 359 -22.92 -8.09 6.55
N PHE A 360 -23.49 -8.17 7.75
CA PHE A 360 -24.84 -7.70 8.05
C PHE A 360 -24.86 -6.40 8.86
N ASN A 361 -23.73 -5.83 9.25
CA ASN A 361 -23.71 -4.57 9.98
C ASN A 361 -22.48 -3.74 9.61
N ASP A 362 -22.68 -2.74 8.73
CA ASP A 362 -21.61 -1.89 8.23
C ASP A 362 -20.92 -1.07 9.34
N ASN A 363 -21.54 -0.96 10.52
CA ASN A 363 -21.03 -0.26 11.68
C ASN A 363 -20.24 -1.17 12.65
N VAL A 364 -20.02 -2.43 12.29
CA VAL A 364 -19.25 -3.38 13.11
C VAL A 364 -18.06 -3.89 12.33
N ILE A 365 -16.88 -3.84 12.94
CA ILE A 365 -15.63 -4.36 12.38
C ILE A 365 -14.92 -5.23 13.41
N ALA A 366 -14.28 -6.28 12.95
CA ALA A 366 -13.39 -7.11 13.74
C ALA A 366 -11.94 -6.86 13.33
N SER A 367 -11.02 -6.85 14.29
CA SER A 367 -9.59 -6.77 14.05
C SER A 367 -8.86 -7.88 14.77
N CYS A 368 -7.78 -8.38 14.18
CA CYS A 368 -6.89 -9.35 14.81
C CYS A 368 -5.44 -8.90 14.74
N ALA A 369 -4.65 -9.22 15.77
CA ALA A 369 -3.31 -8.70 15.91
C ALA A 369 -2.29 -9.71 16.42
N GLU A 370 -1.03 -9.26 16.48
CA GLU A 370 0.08 -10.03 17.04
C GLU A 370 -0.02 -10.29 18.55
N ASP A 371 -0.89 -9.57 19.25
CA ASP A 371 -1.17 -9.72 20.68
C ASP A 371 -2.02 -10.96 21.02
N SER A 372 -2.33 -11.79 20.02
CA SER A 372 -3.13 -13.01 20.12
C SER A 372 -4.61 -12.78 20.44
N LYS A 373 -5.10 -11.54 20.32
CA LYS A 373 -6.49 -11.17 20.58
C LYS A 373 -7.22 -10.85 19.28
N VAL A 374 -8.53 -11.05 19.31
CA VAL A 374 -9.46 -10.51 18.32
C VAL A 374 -10.34 -9.49 19.03
N MET A 375 -10.50 -8.30 18.47
CA MET A 375 -11.31 -7.22 19.04
C MET A 375 -12.46 -6.88 18.09
N ILE A 376 -13.63 -6.62 18.66
CA ILE A 376 -14.82 -6.16 17.93
C ILE A 376 -15.05 -4.69 18.25
N TRP A 377 -15.34 -3.88 17.24
CA TRP A 377 -15.47 -2.44 17.34
C TRP A 377 -16.80 -1.98 16.78
N ASN A 378 -17.42 -1.02 17.47
CA ASN A 378 -18.56 -0.27 16.96
C ASN A 378 -18.06 1.03 16.32
N ILE A 379 -18.50 1.27 15.10
CA ILE A 379 -18.18 2.46 14.31
C ILE A 379 -19.38 3.41 14.39
N PRO A 380 -19.22 4.64 14.91
CA PRO A 380 -20.31 5.61 14.92
C PRO A 380 -20.65 6.07 13.49
N ASP A 381 -21.93 6.35 13.22
CA ASP A 381 -22.39 6.82 11.90
C ASP A 381 -21.80 8.19 11.50
N GLU A 382 -21.52 9.01 12.52
CA GLU A 382 -20.74 10.25 12.42
C GLU A 382 -19.45 10.04 13.21
N LEU A 383 -18.34 9.84 12.50
CA LEU A 383 -17.01 9.92 13.10
C LEU A 383 -16.84 11.36 13.60
N GLY A 384 -16.68 11.52 14.92
CA GLY A 384 -16.60 12.81 15.58
C GLY A 384 -15.43 13.67 15.10
N GLU A 385 -15.42 14.92 15.54
CA GLU A 385 -14.32 15.85 15.31
C GLU A 385 -12.96 15.25 15.73
N PRO A 386 -11.84 15.63 15.07
CA PRO A 386 -10.50 15.06 15.29
C PRO A 386 -9.97 15.06 16.74
N GLU A 387 -10.65 15.73 17.66
CA GLU A 387 -10.35 15.74 19.10
C GLU A 387 -11.04 14.60 19.88
N SER A 388 -11.78 13.70 19.23
CA SER A 388 -12.41 12.57 19.92
C SER A 388 -11.36 11.57 20.44
N PRO A 389 -11.51 11.04 21.68
CA PRO A 389 -10.59 10.04 22.23
C PRO A 389 -10.59 8.75 21.40
N ASP A 390 -9.46 8.02 21.45
CA ASP A 390 -9.30 6.72 20.81
C ASP A 390 -10.51 5.80 21.09
N VAL A 391 -11.03 5.17 20.04
CA VAL A 391 -12.19 4.29 20.14
C VAL A 391 -11.79 3.04 20.91
N THR A 392 -12.56 2.65 21.92
CA THR A 392 -12.36 1.41 22.69
C THR A 392 -13.13 0.24 22.09
N PRO A 393 -12.62 -1.00 22.19
CA PRO A 393 -13.30 -2.17 21.64
C PRO A 393 -14.60 -2.48 22.40
N ALA A 394 -15.64 -2.89 21.66
CA ALA A 394 -16.93 -3.32 22.21
C ALA A 394 -16.85 -4.73 22.83
N ALA A 395 -15.99 -5.59 22.30
CA ALA A 395 -15.68 -6.89 22.87
C ALA A 395 -14.23 -7.29 22.56
N THR A 396 -13.62 -8.05 23.49
CA THR A 396 -12.31 -8.67 23.29
C THR A 396 -12.44 -10.18 23.40
N LEU A 397 -12.12 -10.88 22.32
CA LEU A 397 -12.12 -12.33 22.25
C LEU A 397 -10.69 -12.81 22.55
N SER A 398 -10.54 -13.46 23.70
CA SER A 398 -9.27 -14.00 24.16
C SER A 398 -9.31 -15.53 24.20
N GLY A 399 -8.23 -16.18 23.76
CA GLY A 399 -8.13 -17.65 23.78
C GLY A 399 -7.04 -18.23 22.89
N HIS A 400 -6.64 -17.52 21.83
CA HIS A 400 -5.48 -17.91 21.04
C HIS A 400 -4.19 -17.71 21.84
N THR A 401 -3.21 -18.59 21.62
CA THR A 401 -1.94 -18.58 22.36
C THR A 401 -0.81 -17.88 21.61
N LYS A 402 -1.01 -17.62 20.32
CA LYS A 402 -0.08 -16.91 19.44
C LYS A 402 -0.85 -15.94 18.56
N LYS A 403 -0.10 -15.10 17.83
CA LYS A 403 -0.63 -14.10 16.92
C LYS A 403 -1.75 -14.63 16.03
N VAL A 404 -2.82 -13.86 15.93
CA VAL A 404 -3.98 -14.16 15.10
C VAL A 404 -3.76 -13.46 13.76
N GLY A 405 -3.70 -14.25 12.70
CA GLY A 405 -3.31 -13.76 11.36
C GLY A 405 -4.48 -13.45 10.45
N HIS A 406 -5.65 -14.05 10.68
CA HIS A 406 -6.86 -13.81 9.89
C HIS A 406 -8.10 -13.80 10.75
N VAL A 407 -9.06 -12.98 10.34
CA VAL A 407 -10.42 -12.90 10.88
C VAL A 407 -11.41 -12.89 9.72
N LEU A 408 -12.52 -13.62 9.83
CA LEU A 408 -13.51 -13.74 8.76
C LEU A 408 -14.92 -13.92 9.33
N PHE A 409 -15.83 -12.99 9.04
CA PHE A 409 -17.24 -13.08 9.40
C PHE A 409 -17.95 -14.14 8.57
N HIS A 410 -18.91 -14.80 9.20
CA HIS A 410 -19.72 -15.81 8.54
C HIS A 410 -20.69 -15.15 7.52
N PRO A 411 -20.87 -15.74 6.32
CA PRO A 411 -21.61 -15.08 5.22
C PRO A 411 -23.14 -15.16 5.31
N VAL A 412 -23.68 -15.99 6.21
CA VAL A 412 -25.14 -16.28 6.29
C VAL A 412 -25.74 -16.02 7.67
N ALA A 413 -25.12 -16.60 8.70
CA ALA A 413 -25.49 -16.43 10.10
C ALA A 413 -24.86 -15.19 10.73
N ASP A 414 -25.66 -14.43 11.48
CA ASP A 414 -25.20 -13.24 12.21
C ASP A 414 -24.36 -13.60 13.44
N ASN A 415 -23.47 -12.69 13.86
CA ASN A 415 -22.65 -12.79 15.07
C ASN A 415 -21.73 -14.03 15.14
N ILE A 416 -21.38 -14.63 14.00
CA ILE A 416 -20.40 -15.73 13.92
C ILE A 416 -19.14 -15.24 13.22
N LEU A 417 -17.98 -15.54 13.81
CA LEU A 417 -16.67 -15.12 13.34
C LEU A 417 -15.67 -16.26 13.39
N ALA A 418 -14.88 -16.48 12.33
CA ALA A 418 -13.72 -17.37 12.37
C ALA A 418 -12.43 -16.57 12.57
N SER A 419 -11.52 -17.08 13.38
CA SER A 419 -10.16 -16.55 13.49
C SER A 419 -9.13 -17.65 13.34
N SER A 420 -8.04 -17.39 12.63
CA SER A 420 -6.90 -18.31 12.52
C SER A 420 -5.66 -17.76 13.18
N SER A 421 -4.93 -18.62 13.89
CA SER A 421 -3.74 -18.23 14.64
C SER A 421 -2.51 -19.05 14.24
N SER A 422 -1.34 -18.46 14.53
CA SER A 422 -0.05 -19.13 14.44
C SER A 422 0.11 -20.27 15.47
N ASP A 423 -0.87 -20.48 16.36
CA ASP A 423 -0.98 -21.67 17.22
C ASP A 423 -1.51 -22.91 16.49
N LEU A 424 -1.72 -22.82 15.18
CA LEU A 424 -2.18 -23.90 14.30
C LEU A 424 -3.63 -24.31 14.55
N SER A 425 -4.42 -23.41 15.11
CA SER A 425 -5.85 -23.60 15.31
C SER A 425 -6.69 -22.52 14.62
N ILE A 426 -7.92 -22.89 14.30
CA ILE A 426 -8.96 -21.94 13.89
C ILE A 426 -10.05 -22.01 14.95
N TYR A 427 -10.42 -20.86 15.50
CA TYR A 427 -11.54 -20.74 16.43
C TYR A 427 -12.75 -20.17 15.71
N LEU A 428 -13.91 -20.75 16.01
CA LEU A 428 -15.20 -20.21 15.63
C LEU A 428 -15.82 -19.56 16.86
N TRP A 429 -16.05 -18.26 16.78
CA TRP A 429 -16.62 -17.45 17.84
C TRP A 429 -18.09 -17.24 17.59
N ASP A 430 -18.87 -17.38 18.66
CA ASP A 430 -20.21 -16.83 18.76
C ASP A 430 -20.08 -15.52 19.53
N LEU A 431 -20.31 -14.38 18.88
CA LEU A 431 -20.18 -13.07 19.50
C LEU A 431 -21.28 -12.80 20.55
N THR A 432 -22.32 -13.64 20.61
CA THR A 432 -23.32 -13.60 21.69
C THR A 432 -22.87 -14.35 22.95
N SER A 433 -21.74 -15.07 22.88
CA SER A 433 -21.15 -15.84 23.97
C SER A 433 -19.74 -15.32 24.30
N THR A 434 -19.26 -15.59 25.51
CA THR A 434 -17.92 -15.16 25.96
C THR A 434 -16.80 -16.12 25.58
N SER A 435 -17.13 -17.31 25.07
CA SER A 435 -16.17 -18.36 24.70
C SER A 435 -16.27 -18.71 23.21
N HIS A 436 -15.16 -19.17 22.62
CA HIS A 436 -15.20 -19.78 21.30
C HIS A 436 -16.11 -21.02 21.31
N ALA A 437 -17.00 -21.12 20.34
CA ALA A 437 -17.97 -22.20 20.25
C ALA A 437 -17.32 -23.50 19.77
N LEU A 438 -16.38 -23.41 18.82
CA LEU A 438 -15.71 -24.56 18.20
C LEU A 438 -14.25 -24.28 17.93
N THR A 439 -13.45 -25.35 17.89
CA THR A 439 -12.04 -25.31 17.51
C THR A 439 -11.79 -26.31 16.38
N LEU A 440 -11.31 -25.82 15.24
CA LEU A 440 -10.86 -26.66 14.13
C LEU A 440 -9.36 -26.93 14.29
N ARG A 441 -8.98 -28.22 14.31
CA ARG A 441 -7.61 -28.71 14.50
C ARG A 441 -7.18 -29.60 13.33
N GLY A 442 -5.91 -30.01 13.31
CA GLY A 442 -5.36 -30.90 12.28
C GLY A 442 -4.39 -30.22 11.29
N PHE A 443 -4.00 -28.99 11.57
CA PHE A 443 -2.94 -28.28 10.87
C PHE A 443 -1.57 -28.68 11.44
N THR A 444 -0.60 -28.89 10.56
CA THR A 444 0.79 -29.20 10.96
C THR A 444 1.72 -27.99 10.82
N ASP A 445 1.26 -26.93 10.17
CA ASP A 445 2.02 -25.69 9.93
C ASP A 445 1.05 -24.50 9.73
N LEU A 446 1.60 -23.28 9.65
CA LEU A 446 0.88 -22.02 9.63
C LEU A 446 -0.25 -21.99 8.60
N ILE A 447 -1.39 -21.42 9.00
CA ILE A 447 -2.56 -21.21 8.14
C ILE A 447 -2.35 -19.91 7.36
N HIS A 448 -2.63 -19.92 6.06
CA HIS A 448 -2.39 -18.80 5.15
C HIS A 448 -3.67 -18.09 4.68
N SER A 449 -4.82 -18.76 4.70
CA SER A 449 -6.07 -18.23 4.14
C SER A 449 -7.27 -19.04 4.62
N LEU A 450 -8.39 -18.34 4.77
CA LEU A 450 -9.71 -18.88 5.10
C LEU A 450 -10.72 -18.44 4.04
N SER A 451 -11.69 -19.28 3.70
CA SER A 451 -12.82 -18.87 2.85
C SER A 451 -14.05 -19.74 3.15
N TYR A 452 -15.17 -19.09 3.49
CA TYR A 452 -16.44 -19.77 3.70
C TYR A 452 -17.08 -20.17 2.36
N SER A 453 -17.83 -21.27 2.39
CA SER A 453 -18.82 -21.58 1.36
C SER A 453 -19.93 -20.55 1.34
N TYR A 454 -20.62 -20.44 0.21
CA TYR A 454 -21.75 -19.52 0.04
C TYR A 454 -22.87 -19.70 1.08
N ASN A 455 -23.15 -20.93 1.51
CA ASN A 455 -24.10 -21.22 2.59
C ASN A 455 -23.50 -21.15 4.01
N GLY A 456 -22.20 -20.89 4.13
CA GLY A 456 -21.47 -20.82 5.40
C GLY A 456 -21.21 -22.15 6.13
N ASN A 457 -21.70 -23.28 5.63
CA ASN A 457 -21.53 -24.57 6.31
C ASN A 457 -20.10 -25.11 6.27
N LEU A 458 -19.37 -24.80 5.19
CA LEU A 458 -18.04 -25.31 4.96
C LEU A 458 -17.01 -24.19 5.00
N LEU A 459 -15.81 -24.51 5.48
CA LEU A 459 -14.67 -23.60 5.51
C LEU A 459 -13.49 -24.23 4.79
N ALA A 460 -13.06 -23.59 3.70
CA ALA A 460 -11.86 -23.95 2.97
C ALA A 460 -10.65 -23.21 3.55
N THR A 461 -9.54 -23.93 3.70
CA THR A 461 -8.33 -23.39 4.32
C THR A 461 -7.08 -23.84 3.59
N THR A 462 -6.08 -22.96 3.50
CA THR A 462 -4.75 -23.29 2.98
C THR A 462 -3.70 -23.13 4.07
N SER A 463 -2.69 -23.99 4.06
CA SER A 463 -1.61 -23.98 5.05
C SER A 463 -0.23 -24.09 4.38
N ARG A 464 0.80 -23.67 5.11
CA ARG A 464 2.21 -23.82 4.77
C ARG A 464 2.65 -25.28 4.63
N ASP A 465 1.90 -26.21 5.21
CA ASP A 465 2.07 -27.64 4.99
C ASP A 465 1.67 -28.11 3.58
N LYS A 466 1.32 -27.16 2.70
CA LYS A 466 0.98 -27.34 1.29
C LYS A 466 -0.33 -28.07 1.06
N LYS A 467 -1.19 -28.17 2.07
CA LYS A 467 -2.50 -28.80 1.93
C LYS A 467 -3.63 -27.78 1.86
N LEU A 468 -4.64 -28.15 1.09
CA LEU A 468 -5.98 -27.58 1.12
C LEU A 468 -6.84 -28.47 2.01
N ARG A 469 -7.56 -27.88 2.96
CA ARG A 469 -8.50 -28.61 3.83
C ARG A 469 -9.88 -27.96 3.77
N ILE A 470 -10.91 -28.79 3.75
CA ILE A 470 -12.31 -28.40 3.88
C ILE A 470 -12.82 -28.93 5.22
N PHE A 471 -13.33 -28.01 6.03
CA PHE A 471 -13.98 -28.31 7.31
C PHE A 471 -15.48 -28.11 7.17
N ASP A 472 -16.26 -28.93 7.88
CA ASP A 472 -17.61 -28.53 8.26
C ASP A 472 -17.47 -27.64 9.48
N VAL A 473 -17.99 -26.43 9.40
CA VAL A 473 -17.84 -25.38 10.42
C VAL A 473 -18.46 -25.80 11.75
N ARG A 474 -19.41 -26.75 11.74
CA ARG A 474 -20.06 -27.30 12.95
C ARG A 474 -19.41 -28.59 13.45
N SER A 475 -18.42 -29.12 12.74
CA SER A 475 -17.63 -30.29 13.13
C SER A 475 -16.22 -29.87 13.53
N THR A 476 -15.59 -30.63 14.41
CA THR A 476 -14.17 -30.41 14.78
C THR A 476 -13.19 -31.08 13.83
N GLU A 477 -13.67 -31.94 12.94
CA GLU A 477 -12.86 -32.78 12.07
C GLU A 477 -12.76 -32.25 10.64
N VAL A 478 -11.66 -32.60 9.97
CA VAL A 478 -11.44 -32.30 8.55
C VAL A 478 -12.33 -33.22 7.72
N VAL A 479 -13.19 -32.66 6.88
CA VAL A 479 -14.09 -33.43 6.00
C VAL A 479 -13.33 -33.95 4.78
N GLN A 480 -12.54 -33.08 4.15
CA GLN A 480 -11.68 -33.43 3.01
C GLN A 480 -10.35 -32.69 3.08
N GLN A 481 -9.30 -33.32 2.58
CA GLN A 481 -7.98 -32.71 2.44
C GLN A 481 -7.30 -33.15 1.14
N ALA A 482 -6.46 -32.28 0.59
CA ALA A 482 -5.71 -32.54 -0.62
C ALA A 482 -4.37 -31.80 -0.65
N ASP A 483 -3.42 -32.32 -1.41
CA ASP A 483 -2.15 -31.64 -1.67
C ASP A 483 -2.38 -30.50 -2.68
N SER A 484 -2.06 -29.28 -2.27
CA SER A 484 -2.24 -28.05 -3.04
C SER A 484 -0.92 -27.64 -3.71
N HIS A 485 -0.64 -26.34 -3.74
CA HIS A 485 0.56 -25.74 -4.33
C HIS A 485 1.85 -26.24 -3.66
N GLN A 486 2.81 -26.67 -4.48
CA GLN A 486 4.04 -27.30 -3.99
C GLN A 486 5.18 -26.32 -3.65
N GLY A 487 4.98 -25.03 -3.96
CA GLY A 487 5.90 -23.95 -3.63
C GLY A 487 6.04 -23.72 -2.12
N ILE A 488 7.03 -22.91 -1.75
CA ILE A 488 7.37 -22.62 -0.34
C ILE A 488 6.61 -21.37 0.17
N LYS A 489 6.12 -20.55 -0.76
CA LYS A 489 5.44 -19.28 -0.47
C LYS A 489 3.97 -19.47 -0.15
N GLY A 490 3.36 -18.41 0.40
CA GLY A 490 1.96 -18.38 0.79
C GLY A 490 0.99 -18.72 -0.34
N SER A 491 -0.11 -19.37 0.03
CA SER A 491 -1.22 -19.72 -0.87
C SER A 491 -2.54 -19.17 -0.32
N ARG A 492 -3.43 -18.74 -1.21
CA ARG A 492 -4.75 -18.23 -0.84
C ARG A 492 -5.85 -19.12 -1.40
N VAL A 493 -7.04 -19.03 -0.82
CA VAL A 493 -8.23 -19.75 -1.26
C VAL A 493 -9.43 -18.83 -1.28
N VAL A 494 -10.29 -18.99 -2.30
CA VAL A 494 -11.61 -18.36 -2.38
C VAL A 494 -12.63 -19.38 -2.88
N TRP A 495 -13.83 -19.37 -2.29
CA TRP A 495 -14.97 -20.14 -2.78
C TRP A 495 -15.63 -19.43 -3.96
N LEU A 496 -16.07 -20.18 -4.97
CA LEU A 496 -16.70 -19.61 -6.16
C LEU A 496 -18.22 -19.50 -6.02
N GLY A 497 -18.68 -18.71 -5.05
CA GLY A 497 -20.10 -18.46 -4.84
C GLY A 497 -20.92 -19.72 -4.57
N ASP A 498 -22.11 -19.80 -5.14
CA ASP A 498 -23.03 -20.93 -4.98
C ASP A 498 -22.53 -22.23 -5.64
N ALA A 499 -21.48 -22.15 -6.46
CA ALA A 499 -20.88 -23.31 -7.06
C ALA A 499 -20.14 -24.16 -6.03
N ASP A 500 -20.19 -25.48 -6.22
CA ASP A 500 -19.37 -26.47 -5.49
C ASP A 500 -17.92 -26.46 -5.99
N ARG A 501 -17.33 -25.26 -6.06
CA ARG A 501 -16.03 -24.99 -6.67
C ARG A 501 -15.24 -24.03 -5.81
N LEU A 502 -13.93 -24.23 -5.78
CA LEU A 502 -13.01 -23.35 -5.08
C LEU A 502 -11.77 -23.09 -5.94
N VAL A 503 -11.18 -21.92 -5.74
CA VAL A 503 -9.93 -21.52 -6.39
C VAL A 503 -8.86 -21.37 -5.33
N THR A 504 -7.68 -21.95 -5.58
CA THR A 504 -6.49 -21.66 -4.79
C THR A 504 -5.43 -20.99 -5.64
N THR A 505 -4.83 -19.92 -5.13
CA THR A 505 -3.64 -19.29 -5.72
C THR A 505 -2.42 -19.68 -4.91
N GLY A 506 -1.27 -19.84 -5.57
CA GLY A 506 -0.04 -20.20 -4.91
C GLY A 506 1.12 -20.33 -5.89
N PHE A 507 2.12 -21.11 -5.51
CA PHE A 507 3.38 -21.20 -6.25
C PHE A 507 3.71 -22.63 -6.66
N SER A 508 4.34 -22.74 -7.84
CA SER A 508 4.94 -23.95 -8.35
C SER A 508 6.18 -24.33 -7.53
N LYS A 509 6.68 -25.56 -7.71
CA LYS A 509 7.99 -25.95 -7.17
C LYS A 509 9.14 -25.10 -7.74
N MET A 510 8.97 -24.55 -8.95
CA MET A 510 9.90 -23.62 -9.59
C MET A 510 9.64 -22.15 -9.22
N SER A 511 8.73 -21.89 -8.29
CA SER A 511 8.32 -20.54 -7.82
C SER A 511 7.53 -19.70 -8.82
N ASP A 512 6.88 -20.33 -9.81
CA ASP A 512 5.92 -19.64 -10.70
C ASP A 512 4.58 -19.49 -9.99
N ARG A 513 3.88 -18.37 -10.22
CA ARG A 513 2.52 -18.16 -9.72
C ARG A 513 1.54 -19.01 -10.51
N GLN A 514 0.66 -19.70 -9.81
CA GLN A 514 -0.34 -20.57 -10.41
C GLN A 514 -1.66 -20.56 -9.64
N VAL A 515 -2.72 -20.86 -10.37
CA VAL A 515 -4.10 -20.92 -9.90
C VAL A 515 -4.61 -22.33 -10.15
N TYR A 516 -5.17 -22.94 -9.13
CA TYR A 516 -5.86 -24.23 -9.23
C TYR A 516 -7.36 -24.01 -9.05
N VAL A 517 -8.15 -24.63 -9.92
CA VAL A 517 -9.61 -24.76 -9.80
C VAL A 517 -9.90 -26.17 -9.29
N TRP A 518 -10.77 -26.28 -8.29
CA TRP A 518 -11.08 -27.52 -7.61
C TRP A 518 -12.57 -27.81 -7.57
N ASP A 519 -12.90 -29.10 -7.58
CA ASP A 519 -14.23 -29.60 -7.27
C ASP A 519 -14.28 -29.98 -5.79
N THR A 520 -15.24 -29.45 -5.03
CA THR A 520 -15.41 -29.78 -3.61
C THR A 520 -15.81 -31.25 -3.40
N ARG A 521 -16.43 -31.88 -4.39
CA ARG A 521 -16.86 -33.29 -4.35
C ARG A 521 -15.72 -34.26 -4.67
N ALA A 522 -14.68 -33.77 -5.34
CA ALA A 522 -13.54 -34.56 -5.80
C ALA A 522 -12.23 -33.80 -5.56
N LEU A 523 -11.85 -33.64 -4.29
CA LEU A 523 -10.70 -32.82 -3.91
C LEU A 523 -9.34 -33.48 -4.18
N ASN A 524 -9.27 -34.72 -4.67
CA ASN A 524 -8.01 -35.46 -4.80
C ASN A 524 -6.98 -34.82 -5.75
N LYS A 525 -7.43 -34.02 -6.73
CA LYS A 525 -6.59 -33.35 -7.72
C LYS A 525 -7.26 -32.06 -8.18
N PRO A 526 -6.51 -30.99 -8.50
CA PRO A 526 -7.09 -29.82 -9.13
C PRO A 526 -7.68 -30.19 -10.50
N MET A 527 -8.89 -29.67 -10.79
CA MET A 527 -9.56 -29.83 -12.07
C MET A 527 -8.77 -29.13 -13.18
N LYS A 528 -8.34 -27.90 -12.91
CA LYS A 528 -7.62 -27.06 -13.87
C LYS A 528 -6.48 -26.34 -13.18
N THR A 529 -5.36 -26.22 -13.88
CA THR A 529 -4.18 -25.46 -13.46
C THR A 529 -3.94 -24.36 -14.48
N VAL A 530 -3.87 -23.11 -14.01
CA VAL A 530 -3.53 -21.94 -14.81
C VAL A 530 -2.21 -21.39 -14.31
N HIS A 531 -1.23 -21.24 -15.21
CA HIS A 531 0.04 -20.59 -14.91
C HIS A 531 -0.09 -19.09 -15.18
N LEU A 532 0.32 -18.25 -14.22
CA LEU A 532 0.19 -16.80 -14.32
C LEU A 532 1.48 -16.15 -14.84
N ASP A 533 2.57 -16.24 -14.07
CA ASP A 533 3.89 -15.69 -14.39
C ASP A 533 4.91 -16.15 -13.32
N THR A 534 6.11 -15.55 -13.32
CA THR A 534 7.21 -15.86 -12.38
C THR A 534 7.40 -14.80 -11.30
N SER A 535 6.42 -13.93 -11.07
CA SER A 535 6.53 -12.87 -10.05
C SER A 535 6.55 -13.46 -8.64
N SER A 536 7.14 -12.71 -7.71
CA SER A 536 7.40 -13.19 -6.35
C SER A 536 6.24 -12.97 -5.36
N GLY A 537 5.32 -12.05 -5.66
CA GLY A 537 4.21 -11.62 -4.79
C GLY A 537 3.07 -12.64 -4.71
N VAL A 538 2.54 -12.84 -3.51
CA VAL A 538 1.37 -13.71 -3.27
C VAL A 538 0.16 -13.11 -3.97
N VAL A 539 -0.55 -13.91 -4.76
CA VAL A 539 -1.76 -13.47 -5.46
C VAL A 539 -2.97 -13.64 -4.55
N MET A 540 -3.66 -12.55 -4.27
CA MET A 540 -4.96 -12.53 -3.61
C MET A 540 -6.07 -12.74 -4.64
N PRO A 541 -6.90 -13.78 -4.50
CA PRO A 541 -8.09 -13.98 -5.30
C PRO A 541 -9.31 -13.31 -4.66
N PHE A 542 -10.03 -12.51 -5.42
CA PHE A 542 -11.32 -11.92 -5.05
C PHE A 542 -12.36 -12.40 -6.04
N TYR A 543 -13.44 -13.01 -5.57
CA TYR A 543 -14.47 -13.57 -6.44
C TYR A 543 -15.79 -12.82 -6.26
N ASP A 544 -16.37 -12.45 -7.39
CA ASP A 544 -17.69 -11.85 -7.49
C ASP A 544 -18.71 -12.92 -7.88
N ASN A 545 -19.66 -13.19 -6.99
CA ASN A 545 -20.68 -14.21 -7.18
C ASN A 545 -21.68 -13.85 -8.29
N ASP A 546 -21.97 -12.57 -8.46
CA ASP A 546 -23.06 -12.10 -9.33
C ASP A 546 -22.65 -12.17 -10.80
N THR A 547 -21.44 -11.67 -11.11
CA THR A 547 -20.90 -11.67 -12.47
C THR A 547 -19.99 -12.87 -12.76
N LYS A 548 -19.74 -13.71 -11.74
CA LYS A 548 -18.80 -14.85 -11.80
C LYS A 548 -17.37 -14.43 -12.17
N MET A 549 -16.99 -13.21 -11.81
CA MET A 549 -15.66 -12.69 -12.09
C MET A 549 -14.68 -13.01 -10.96
N LEU A 550 -13.49 -13.44 -11.34
CA LEU A 550 -12.37 -13.66 -10.44
C LEU A 550 -11.27 -12.64 -10.71
N TYR A 551 -11.03 -11.75 -9.74
CA TYR A 551 -9.94 -10.78 -9.74
C TYR A 551 -8.74 -11.34 -9.00
N LEU A 552 -7.56 -11.26 -9.61
CA LEU A 552 -6.29 -11.75 -9.11
C LEU A 552 -5.31 -10.59 -8.99
N ALA A 553 -4.92 -10.29 -7.75
CA ALA A 553 -4.13 -9.13 -7.40
C ALA A 553 -2.91 -9.55 -6.57
N GLY A 554 -1.69 -9.19 -7.01
CA GLY A 554 -0.47 -9.48 -6.26
C GLY A 554 -0.30 -8.54 -5.06
N LYS A 555 0.07 -9.07 -3.88
CA LYS A 555 0.43 -8.25 -2.71
C LYS A 555 1.93 -7.90 -2.71
N VAL A 556 2.26 -6.64 -2.41
CA VAL A 556 3.64 -6.16 -2.13
C VAL A 556 4.12 -6.67 -0.78
N VAL A 557 5.41 -7.03 -0.70
CA VAL A 557 6.09 -7.28 0.59
C VAL A 557 6.69 -5.96 1.09
N PHE A 558 6.37 -5.63 2.34
CA PHE A 558 6.50 -4.36 3.08
C PHE A 558 7.74 -3.47 2.83
N TRP A 559 8.90 -3.99 2.40
CA TRP A 559 10.13 -3.18 2.27
C TRP A 559 10.61 -2.84 0.86
N MET A 560 10.16 -3.54 -0.19
CA MET A 560 10.98 -3.58 -1.42
C MET A 560 10.58 -2.64 -2.56
N ARG A 561 9.51 -1.84 -2.47
CA ARG A 561 8.95 -1.04 -3.61
C ARG A 561 8.69 -1.84 -4.92
N PHE A 562 8.89 -3.16 -4.93
CA PHE A 562 8.58 -4.07 -6.03
C PHE A 562 7.35 -4.90 -5.65
N GLY A 563 6.21 -4.59 -6.24
CA GLY A 563 5.10 -5.53 -6.30
C GLY A 563 4.27 -5.29 -7.53
N ASP A 564 3.26 -6.12 -7.70
CA ASP A 564 2.42 -6.06 -8.89
C ASP A 564 1.50 -4.84 -8.78
N GLY A 565 1.63 -3.88 -9.69
CA GLY A 565 0.61 -2.85 -9.93
C GLY A 565 -0.51 -3.36 -10.85
N THR A 566 -0.63 -4.69 -11.02
CA THR A 566 -1.53 -5.31 -11.99
C THR A 566 -2.63 -6.10 -11.31
N ILE A 567 -3.86 -5.93 -11.80
CA ILE A 567 -5.03 -6.73 -11.39
C ILE A 567 -5.50 -7.48 -12.63
N ARG A 568 -5.38 -8.82 -12.62
CA ARG A 568 -5.87 -9.67 -13.71
C ARG A 568 -7.28 -10.14 -13.37
N TYR A 569 -8.17 -10.19 -14.34
CA TYR A 569 -9.53 -10.67 -14.08
C TYR A 569 -9.97 -11.69 -15.11
N TYR A 570 -10.71 -12.68 -14.61
CA TYR A 570 -11.18 -13.84 -15.33
C TYR A 570 -12.69 -13.99 -15.14
N GLU A 571 -13.38 -14.54 -16.13
CA GLU A 571 -14.74 -15.02 -15.99
C GLU A 571 -14.72 -16.52 -15.66
N PHE A 572 -15.47 -16.93 -14.66
CA PHE A 572 -15.63 -18.34 -14.32
C PHE A 572 -16.93 -18.88 -14.92
N GLU A 573 -16.79 -19.76 -15.91
CA GLU A 573 -17.94 -20.40 -16.56
C GLU A 573 -17.58 -21.84 -16.95
N ASN A 574 -18.54 -22.76 -16.86
CA ASN A 574 -18.37 -24.16 -17.30
C ASN A 574 -17.11 -24.83 -16.70
N ASP A 575 -16.86 -24.63 -15.41
CA ASP A 575 -15.69 -25.15 -14.68
C ASP A 575 -14.33 -24.68 -15.22
N ALA A 576 -14.31 -23.58 -15.97
CA ALA A 576 -13.12 -22.99 -16.55
C ALA A 576 -13.00 -21.50 -16.20
N LEU A 577 -11.77 -21.06 -15.98
CA LEU A 577 -11.42 -19.65 -15.94
C LEU A 577 -11.08 -19.17 -17.36
N TYR A 578 -11.81 -18.18 -17.83
CA TYR A 578 -11.58 -17.46 -19.09
C TYR A 578 -10.92 -16.13 -18.78
N PHE A 579 -9.72 -15.90 -19.32
CA PHE A 579 -9.04 -14.63 -19.14
C PHE A 579 -9.77 -13.52 -19.89
N LEU A 580 -10.09 -12.43 -19.21
CA LEU A 580 -10.74 -11.27 -19.82
C LEU A 580 -9.69 -10.22 -20.17
N SER A 581 -9.12 -9.56 -19.15
CA SER A 581 -8.11 -8.52 -19.35
C SER A 581 -7.33 -8.28 -18.05
N THR A 582 -6.49 -7.25 -18.02
CA THR A 582 -5.61 -6.88 -16.91
C THR A 582 -5.57 -5.38 -16.75
N TYR A 583 -5.93 -4.88 -15.58
CA TYR A 583 -5.61 -3.52 -15.18
C TYR A 583 -4.11 -3.42 -14.87
N GLN A 584 -3.45 -2.38 -15.36
CA GLN A 584 -2.03 -2.14 -15.14
C GLN A 584 -1.80 -0.72 -14.62
N SER A 585 -1.06 -0.61 -13.52
CA SER A 585 -0.61 0.63 -12.95
C SER A 585 0.92 0.60 -12.73
N PRO A 586 1.63 1.73 -12.93
CA PRO A 586 3.06 1.82 -12.63
C PRO A 586 3.34 1.74 -11.12
N GLU A 587 2.39 2.17 -10.29
CA GLU A 587 2.53 2.15 -8.83
C GLU A 587 2.12 0.79 -8.25
N PRO A 588 2.97 0.17 -7.41
CA PRO A 588 2.70 -1.12 -6.80
C PRO A 588 1.68 -1.00 -5.68
N GLN A 589 0.77 -1.98 -5.57
CA GLN A 589 -0.28 -2.00 -4.56
C GLN A 589 0.18 -2.69 -3.26
N ARG A 590 0.04 -2.01 -2.12
CA ARG A 590 0.31 -2.54 -0.77
C ARG A 590 -0.84 -3.41 -0.25
N GLY A 591 -2.05 -2.98 -0.56
CA GLY A 591 -3.29 -3.68 -0.23
C GLY A 591 -4.33 -3.45 -1.32
N LEU A 592 -5.37 -4.27 -1.30
CA LEU A 592 -6.52 -4.15 -2.19
C LEU A 592 -7.76 -4.57 -1.40
N ALA A 593 -8.80 -3.77 -1.46
CA ALA A 593 -10.11 -4.06 -0.88
C ALA A 593 -11.17 -4.00 -2.00
N PHE A 594 -12.17 -4.87 -2.01
CA PHE A 594 -13.26 -4.78 -2.97
C PHE A 594 -14.54 -4.30 -2.30
N MET A 595 -15.18 -3.31 -2.91
CA MET A 595 -16.43 -2.75 -2.43
C MET A 595 -17.57 -3.76 -2.59
N PRO A 596 -18.45 -3.93 -1.58
CA PRO A 596 -19.62 -4.77 -1.70
C PRO A 596 -20.55 -4.30 -2.81
N LYS A 597 -21.16 -5.25 -3.53
CA LYS A 597 -22.10 -5.01 -4.65
C LYS A 597 -23.17 -3.98 -4.35
N ARG A 598 -23.70 -4.01 -3.13
CA ARG A 598 -24.77 -3.13 -2.66
C ARG A 598 -24.41 -1.64 -2.66
N ALA A 599 -23.13 -1.28 -2.79
CA ALA A 599 -22.65 0.11 -2.77
C ALA A 599 -22.14 0.63 -4.11
N LEU A 600 -22.15 -0.20 -5.16
CA LEU A 600 -21.64 0.17 -6.48
C LEU A 600 -22.54 1.18 -7.20
N ASN A 601 -21.96 1.91 -8.14
CA ASN A 601 -22.70 2.82 -9.00
C ASN A 601 -23.38 2.06 -10.16
N ILE A 602 -24.62 1.64 -9.89
CA ILE A 602 -25.44 0.88 -10.84
C ILE A 602 -25.71 1.66 -12.14
N ASN A 603 -25.87 2.98 -12.04
CA ASN A 603 -26.19 3.83 -13.19
C ASN A 603 -25.04 3.88 -14.21
N GLU A 604 -23.80 3.80 -13.73
CA GLU A 604 -22.60 3.76 -14.58
C GLU A 604 -22.25 2.34 -15.04
N CYS A 605 -23.05 1.34 -14.72
CA CYS A 605 -22.75 -0.08 -14.97
C CYS A 605 -21.42 -0.51 -14.33
N GLU A 606 -21.11 0.03 -13.15
CA GLU A 606 -19.98 -0.38 -12.34
C GLU A 606 -20.24 -1.75 -11.71
N ILE A 607 -19.50 -2.76 -12.14
CA ILE A 607 -19.65 -4.13 -11.65
C ILE A 607 -18.73 -4.44 -10.47
N ALA A 608 -17.63 -3.72 -10.30
CA ALA A 608 -16.78 -3.84 -9.13
C ALA A 608 -16.01 -2.54 -8.91
N ARG A 609 -15.72 -2.22 -7.65
CA ARG A 609 -14.81 -1.14 -7.27
C ARG A 609 -13.75 -1.70 -6.34
N ALA A 610 -12.48 -1.49 -6.68
CA ALA A 610 -11.37 -1.90 -5.84
C ALA A 610 -10.66 -0.67 -5.27
N TYR A 611 -10.41 -0.66 -3.97
CA TYR A 611 -9.62 0.37 -3.28
C TYR A 611 -8.18 -0.11 -3.22
N LYS A 612 -7.36 0.41 -4.13
CA LYS A 612 -5.94 0.10 -4.21
C LYS A 612 -5.18 0.97 -3.22
N VAL A 613 -4.64 0.32 -2.20
CA VAL A 613 -3.86 0.98 -1.16
C VAL A 613 -2.42 1.10 -1.64
N MET A 614 -1.93 2.33 -1.76
CA MET A 614 -0.55 2.66 -2.13
C MET A 614 0.21 3.21 -0.91
N SER A 615 1.48 3.58 -1.10
CA SER A 615 2.33 4.06 0.00
C SER A 615 1.90 5.39 0.60
N HIS A 616 1.18 6.22 -0.17
CA HIS A 616 0.89 7.62 0.15
C HIS A 616 -0.58 7.98 -0.12
N MET A 617 -1.35 7.08 -0.74
CA MET A 617 -2.72 7.34 -1.14
C MET A 617 -3.54 6.07 -1.30
N ILE A 618 -4.86 6.23 -1.35
CA ILE A 618 -5.80 5.17 -1.69
C ILE A 618 -6.53 5.57 -2.97
N GLU A 619 -6.39 4.71 -3.98
CA GLU A 619 -6.92 4.91 -5.32
C GLU A 619 -8.10 3.98 -5.56
N PRO A 620 -9.34 4.50 -5.69
CA PRO A 620 -10.47 3.72 -6.16
C PRO A 620 -10.32 3.41 -7.65
N ILE A 621 -10.50 2.13 -7.99
CA ILE A 621 -10.47 1.61 -9.36
C ILE A 621 -11.83 1.00 -9.66
N SER A 622 -12.50 1.54 -10.67
CA SER A 622 -13.86 1.17 -11.02
C SER A 622 -13.84 0.30 -12.28
N PHE A 623 -14.41 -0.90 -12.17
CA PHE A 623 -14.55 -1.85 -13.27
C PHE A 623 -15.94 -1.71 -13.84
N VAL A 624 -16.02 -1.21 -15.07
CA VAL A 624 -17.27 -0.82 -15.71
C VAL A 624 -17.55 -1.66 -16.94
N VAL A 625 -18.80 -2.11 -17.08
CA VAL A 625 -19.28 -2.72 -18.33
C VAL A 625 -19.84 -1.60 -19.21
N PRO A 626 -19.21 -1.28 -20.36
CA PRO A 626 -19.64 -0.15 -21.18
C PRO A 626 -21.00 -0.44 -21.83
N ARG A 627 -22.06 0.17 -21.30
CA ARG A 627 -23.42 0.14 -21.87
C ARG A 627 -23.83 1.55 -22.31
N LYS A 628 -24.68 1.62 -23.34
CA LYS A 628 -25.20 2.89 -23.90
C LYS A 628 -26.63 3.21 -23.46
N SER A 629 -27.06 2.67 -22.32
CA SER A 629 -28.44 2.78 -21.85
C SER A 629 -28.44 3.25 -20.40
N ASP A 630 -29.29 4.23 -20.12
CA ASP A 630 -29.54 4.73 -18.76
C ASP A 630 -30.56 3.87 -18.00
N ALA A 631 -31.07 2.81 -18.62
CA ALA A 631 -31.99 1.87 -17.97
C ALA A 631 -31.24 0.89 -17.08
N PHE A 632 -31.88 0.42 -16.02
CA PHE A 632 -31.31 -0.62 -15.15
C PHE A 632 -30.98 -1.88 -15.96
N GLN A 633 -29.73 -2.35 -15.82
CA GLN A 633 -29.22 -3.51 -16.54
C GLN A 633 -29.31 -4.75 -15.64
N SER A 634 -30.47 -5.41 -15.63
CA SER A 634 -30.74 -6.58 -14.77
C SER A 634 -29.89 -7.81 -15.10
N ASP A 635 -29.24 -7.84 -16.28
CA ASP A 635 -28.37 -8.93 -16.72
C ASP A 635 -26.99 -8.90 -16.04
N ILE A 636 -26.46 -7.71 -15.76
CA ILE A 636 -25.18 -7.53 -15.05
C ILE A 636 -25.35 -7.32 -13.54
N PHE A 637 -26.57 -7.01 -13.10
CA PHE A 637 -26.94 -6.89 -11.69
C PHE A 637 -28.08 -7.88 -11.35
N PRO A 638 -27.77 -9.19 -11.26
CA PRO A 638 -28.71 -10.16 -10.68
C PRO A 638 -28.93 -9.89 -9.18
N GLU A 639 -29.81 -10.66 -8.55
CA GLU A 639 -30.08 -10.51 -7.12
C GLU A 639 -28.82 -10.85 -6.30
N THR A 640 -28.29 -9.85 -5.60
CA THR A 640 -27.06 -9.95 -4.78
C THR A 640 -27.40 -10.32 -3.33
N PRO A 641 -26.47 -10.91 -2.56
CA PRO A 641 -26.62 -11.05 -1.11
C PRO A 641 -26.99 -9.72 -0.42
N SER A 642 -28.04 -9.78 0.39
CA SER A 642 -28.58 -8.67 1.17
C SER A 642 -27.78 -8.44 2.45
N ASP A 643 -28.11 -7.36 3.15
CA ASP A 643 -27.59 -7.03 4.46
C ASP A 643 -28.32 -7.74 5.61
N GLU A 644 -29.32 -8.57 5.30
CA GLU A 644 -30.06 -9.32 6.30
C GLU A 644 -29.48 -10.73 6.47
N PRO A 645 -29.20 -11.16 7.72
CA PRO A 645 -28.79 -12.51 7.98
C PRO A 645 -29.94 -13.48 7.66
N SER A 646 -29.56 -14.67 7.22
CA SER A 646 -30.54 -15.73 6.93
C SER A 646 -30.77 -16.62 8.14
N LEU A 647 -29.80 -16.68 9.06
CA LEU A 647 -29.84 -17.47 10.29
C LEU A 647 -29.33 -16.61 11.46
N THR A 648 -29.81 -16.92 12.66
CA THR A 648 -29.16 -16.45 13.89
C THR A 648 -28.03 -17.41 14.28
N ALA A 649 -27.14 -16.98 15.19
CA ALA A 649 -26.08 -17.83 15.71
C ALA A 649 -26.64 -19.13 16.33
N GLU A 650 -27.66 -19.02 17.19
CA GLU A 650 -28.33 -20.16 17.84
C GLU A 650 -28.90 -21.15 16.81
N GLU A 651 -29.55 -20.63 15.76
CA GLU A 651 -30.12 -21.43 14.70
C GLU A 651 -29.06 -22.19 13.90
N PHE A 652 -27.95 -21.54 13.59
CA PHE A 652 -26.81 -22.15 12.91
C PHE A 652 -26.20 -23.28 13.74
N PHE A 653 -25.92 -23.04 15.03
CA PHE A 653 -25.38 -24.06 15.94
C PHE A 653 -26.35 -25.20 16.22
N SER A 654 -27.67 -24.96 16.11
CA SER A 654 -28.69 -26.02 16.17
C SER A 654 -28.70 -26.95 14.94
N GLY A 655 -27.90 -26.64 13.91
CA GLY A 655 -27.76 -27.44 12.71
C GLY A 655 -28.59 -26.97 11.51
N LYS A 656 -29.29 -25.83 11.61
CA LYS A 656 -29.99 -25.24 10.45
C LYS A 656 -28.98 -24.74 9.42
N SER A 657 -29.38 -24.78 8.15
CA SER A 657 -28.60 -24.25 7.04
C SER A 657 -29.52 -23.51 6.08
N ALA A 658 -29.02 -22.41 5.52
CA ALA A 658 -29.73 -21.56 4.57
C ALA A 658 -28.71 -20.92 3.62
N ASN A 659 -29.18 -20.51 2.44
CA ASN A 659 -28.41 -19.64 1.55
C ASN A 659 -28.60 -18.17 1.96
N PRO A 660 -27.67 -17.27 1.58
CA PRO A 660 -27.85 -15.84 1.78
C PRO A 660 -29.18 -15.33 1.20
N LYS A 661 -29.86 -14.46 1.94
CA LYS A 661 -31.02 -13.72 1.43
C LYS A 661 -30.57 -12.77 0.33
N LEU A 662 -31.28 -12.75 -0.79
CA LEU A 662 -30.94 -11.91 -1.94
C LEU A 662 -31.80 -10.65 -2.00
N VAL A 663 -31.25 -9.59 -2.60
CA VAL A 663 -31.92 -8.31 -2.84
C VAL A 663 -31.70 -7.85 -4.28
N ASN A 664 -32.75 -7.29 -4.89
CA ASN A 664 -32.68 -6.67 -6.21
C ASN A 664 -32.24 -5.20 -6.07
N LEU A 665 -31.27 -4.79 -6.89
CA LEU A 665 -30.67 -3.45 -6.86
C LEU A 665 -31.37 -2.41 -7.78
N GLU A 666 -32.44 -2.76 -8.48
CA GLU A 666 -33.12 -1.88 -9.46
C GLU A 666 -33.51 -0.51 -8.90
N ASN A 667 -33.99 -0.45 -7.66
CA ASN A 667 -34.40 0.80 -7.01
C ASN A 667 -33.30 1.44 -6.15
N GLY A 668 -32.06 0.98 -6.31
CA GLY A 668 -30.97 1.28 -5.39
C GLY A 668 -31.11 0.53 -4.06
N PHE A 669 -30.07 0.62 -3.23
CA PHE A 669 -30.04 -0.04 -1.92
C PHE A 669 -30.05 1.00 -0.80
N THR A 670 -31.04 0.94 0.08
CA THR A 670 -31.10 1.75 1.30
C THR A 670 -30.87 0.86 2.52
N PRO A 671 -29.76 1.02 3.25
CA PRO A 671 -29.51 0.23 4.46
C PRO A 671 -30.54 0.54 5.54
N LYS A 672 -31.06 -0.49 6.20
CA LYS A 672 -31.93 -0.32 7.37
C LYS A 672 -31.06 0.11 8.57
N PRO A 673 -31.53 1.00 9.45
CA PRO A 673 -30.79 1.37 10.65
C PRO A 673 -30.63 0.14 11.56
N LYS A 674 -29.39 -0.22 11.89
CA LYS A 674 -29.07 -1.39 12.72
C LYS A 674 -28.56 -0.94 14.07
N LYS A 675 -28.87 -1.74 15.08
CA LYS A 675 -28.45 -1.47 16.47
C LYS A 675 -26.94 -1.66 16.58
N GLU A 676 -26.32 -0.84 17.42
CA GLU A 676 -24.94 -1.05 17.85
C GLU A 676 -24.78 -2.44 18.47
N PHE A 677 -23.62 -3.06 18.24
CA PHE A 677 -23.33 -4.34 18.85
C PHE A 677 -23.10 -4.14 20.36
N VAL A 678 -23.95 -4.75 21.17
CA VAL A 678 -23.79 -4.79 22.63
C VAL A 678 -23.42 -6.22 23.01
N SER A 679 -22.20 -6.40 23.49
CA SER A 679 -21.77 -7.68 24.04
C SER A 679 -22.67 -8.06 25.23
N SER A 680 -23.15 -9.31 25.25
CA SER A 680 -23.87 -9.92 26.37
C SER A 680 -22.95 -10.31 27.53
N ALA A 681 -21.62 -10.18 27.35
CA ALA A 681 -20.63 -10.48 28.35
C ALA A 681 -20.74 -9.51 29.55
N PRO A 682 -20.63 -9.98 30.80
CA PRO A 682 -20.32 -9.08 31.91
C PRO A 682 -19.07 -8.30 31.54
N PRO A 683 -19.02 -6.98 31.74
CA PRO A 683 -17.78 -6.23 31.54
C PRO A 683 -16.69 -6.95 32.33
N GLU A 684 -15.58 -7.32 31.67
CA GLU A 684 -14.36 -7.68 32.39
C GLU A 684 -14.17 -6.58 33.43
N GLU A 685 -14.16 -6.97 34.71
CA GLU A 685 -13.85 -6.05 35.80
C GLU A 685 -12.59 -5.31 35.38
N LYS A 686 -12.74 -4.01 35.10
CA LYS A 686 -11.61 -3.11 35.04
C LYS A 686 -10.83 -3.43 36.31
N LYS A 687 -9.60 -3.91 36.16
CA LYS A 687 -8.63 -3.70 37.23
C LYS A 687 -8.59 -2.19 37.37
N GLU A 688 -9.31 -1.68 38.36
CA GLU A 688 -9.26 -0.30 38.76
C GLU A 688 -7.78 0.05 38.84
N GLU A 689 -7.38 1.06 38.07
CA GLU A 689 -6.19 1.80 38.41
C GLU A 689 -6.30 2.10 39.91
N PRO A 690 -5.26 1.82 40.72
CA PRO A 690 -5.38 1.98 42.15
C PRO A 690 -5.83 3.42 42.42
N PRO A 691 -6.90 3.61 43.22
CA PRO A 691 -7.36 4.94 43.54
C PRO A 691 -6.20 5.71 44.18
N VAL A 692 -6.15 7.02 43.95
CA VAL A 692 -5.14 7.90 44.55
C VAL A 692 -5.23 7.78 46.08
N LEU A 693 -4.34 6.98 46.67
CA LEU A 693 -4.27 6.73 48.10
C LEU A 693 -3.44 7.83 48.78
N LYS A 694 -3.87 8.18 50.00
CA LYS A 694 -3.28 9.23 50.82
C LYS A 694 -1.83 8.88 51.17
N THR A 695 -0.99 9.91 51.27
CA THR A 695 0.48 9.88 51.42
C THR A 695 1.03 8.92 52.49
N GLU A 696 0.23 8.55 53.49
CA GLU A 696 0.65 7.72 54.62
C GLU A 696 0.71 6.21 54.28
N GLU A 697 -0.22 5.69 53.46
CA GLU A 697 -0.25 4.25 53.09
C GLU A 697 0.83 3.88 52.05
N LEU A 698 1.20 4.83 51.19
CA LEU A 698 2.31 4.71 50.24
C LEU A 698 3.66 4.54 50.94
N GLN A 699 3.83 5.18 52.09
CA GLN A 699 5.08 5.12 52.86
C GLN A 699 5.23 3.78 53.58
N GLU A 700 4.12 3.21 54.04
CA GLU A 700 4.07 1.89 54.65
C GLU A 700 4.28 0.77 53.62
N ALA A 701 3.68 0.91 52.42
CA ALA A 701 3.91 0.01 51.29
C ALA A 701 5.37 0.08 50.78
N TYR A 702 5.96 1.28 50.71
CA TYR A 702 7.36 1.48 50.34
C TYR A 702 8.32 0.80 51.32
N ASN A 703 8.08 0.95 52.63
CA ASN A 703 8.91 0.32 53.66
C ASN A 703 8.79 -1.22 53.63
N ASN A 704 7.59 -1.75 53.40
CA ASN A 704 7.38 -3.19 53.23
C ASN A 704 8.07 -3.75 51.99
N LEU A 705 8.07 -3.01 50.87
CA LEU A 705 8.78 -3.38 49.65
C LEU A 705 10.30 -3.32 49.83
N LEU A 706 10.81 -2.32 50.55
CA LEU A 706 12.23 -2.20 50.87
C LEU A 706 12.71 -3.36 51.75
N GLN A 707 11.89 -3.77 52.72
CA GLN A 707 12.17 -4.92 53.57
C GLN A 707 12.19 -6.23 52.73
N LYS A 708 11.20 -6.44 51.86
CA LYS A 708 11.18 -7.59 50.94
C LYS A 708 12.39 -7.64 50.02
N ASN A 709 12.86 -6.49 49.54
CA ASN A 709 14.00 -6.42 48.64
C ASN A 709 15.31 -6.81 49.37
N THR A 710 15.47 -6.36 50.61
CA THR A 710 16.65 -6.73 51.43
C THR A 710 16.64 -8.21 51.82
N ASP A 711 15.47 -8.79 52.09
CA ASP A 711 15.34 -10.23 52.36
C ASP A 711 15.63 -11.08 51.11
N LEU A 712 15.20 -10.63 49.93
CA LEU A 712 15.50 -11.29 48.65
C LEU A 712 16.98 -11.22 48.28
N GLN A 713 17.65 -10.10 48.56
CA GLN A 713 19.09 -9.95 48.35
C GLN A 713 19.89 -10.92 49.22
N LYS A 714 19.53 -11.09 50.50
CA LYS A 714 20.16 -12.10 51.36
C LYS A 714 19.97 -13.51 50.83
N LEU A 715 18.77 -13.86 50.35
CA LEU A 715 18.51 -15.17 49.75
C LEU A 715 19.33 -15.40 48.48
N LEU A 716 19.58 -14.35 47.69
CA LEU A 716 20.42 -14.43 46.50
C LEU A 716 21.89 -14.68 46.88
N ASP A 717 22.41 -13.94 47.87
CA ASP A 717 23.77 -14.13 48.36
C ASP A 717 23.99 -15.54 48.96
N GLU A 718 23.00 -16.08 49.67
CA GLU A 718 23.04 -17.46 50.18
C GLU A 718 23.05 -18.51 49.05
N ARG A 719 22.29 -18.26 47.98
CA ARG A 719 22.24 -19.14 46.80
C ARG A 719 23.56 -19.11 46.04
N ASP A 720 24.15 -17.93 45.85
CA ASP A 720 25.42 -17.75 45.15
C ASP A 720 26.58 -18.38 45.93
N ALA A 721 26.60 -18.25 47.26
CA ALA A 721 27.58 -18.93 48.12
C ALA A 721 27.47 -20.46 48.00
N LYS A 722 26.24 -20.99 47.90
CA LYS A 722 26.00 -22.43 47.73
C LYS A 722 26.41 -22.93 46.34
N ILE A 723 26.16 -22.13 45.30
CA ILE A 723 26.63 -22.41 43.94
C ILE A 723 28.15 -22.44 43.92
N ALA A 724 28.83 -21.47 44.55
CA ALA A 724 30.29 -21.43 44.63
C ALA A 724 30.87 -22.67 45.34
N SER A 725 30.24 -23.14 46.43
CA SER A 725 30.70 -24.36 47.12
C SER A 725 30.52 -25.62 46.28
N LEU A 726 29.37 -25.75 45.61
CA LEU A 726 29.09 -26.89 44.72
C LEU A 726 30.02 -26.89 43.49
N THR A 727 30.35 -25.70 42.96
CA THR A 727 31.27 -25.57 41.83
C THR A 727 32.69 -26.01 42.24
N ALA A 728 33.15 -25.61 43.44
CA ALA A 728 34.44 -26.05 43.97
C ALA A 728 34.50 -27.56 44.26
N GLU A 729 33.40 -28.16 44.73
CA GLU A 729 33.29 -29.61 44.93
C GLU A 729 33.31 -30.37 43.59
N LEU A 730 32.65 -29.82 42.57
CA LEU A 730 32.63 -30.38 41.22
C LEU A 730 34.01 -30.29 40.54
N GLU A 731 34.79 -29.24 40.79
CA GLU A 731 36.18 -29.14 40.34
C GLU A 731 37.10 -30.16 41.04
N ARG A 732 36.92 -30.41 42.34
CA ARG A 732 37.64 -31.48 43.07
C ARG A 732 37.36 -32.86 42.48
N LEU A 733 36.09 -33.16 42.22
CA LEU A 733 35.67 -34.44 41.62
C LEU A 733 36.15 -34.63 40.17
N LYS A 734 36.56 -33.56 39.48
CA LYS A 734 37.19 -33.64 38.15
C LYS A 734 38.70 -33.82 38.19
N SER A 735 39.32 -33.61 39.36
CA SER A 735 40.78 -33.75 39.56
C SER A 735 41.21 -35.09 40.18
N ASP A 736 40.27 -35.85 40.74
CA ASP A 736 40.41 -37.27 41.09
C ASP A 736 40.01 -38.15 39.90
#